data_AF-A0A1Q9E309-F1
#
_entry.id   AF-A0A1Q9E309-F1
#
_cell.length_a   1.000
_cell.length_b   1.000
_cell.length_c   1.000
_cell.angle_alpha   90.00
_cell.angle_beta   90.00
_cell.angle_gamma   90.00
#
_symmetry.space_group_name_H-M   'P 1'
#
loop_
_entity.id
_entity.type
_entity.pdbx_description
1 polymer ?
#
loop_
_entity_poly.entity_id
_entity_poly.type
_entity_poly.pdbx_seq_one_letter_code
_entity_poly.pdbx_strand_id
1 'polypeptide(L)'
;MVTAARDRSRSPNRPQEASWCLDSGLRDWRPRQGPGRVQYSVVPITPAEVYPRAPSREAKLPLAVYFPGLGDKSTVVHERAADWAKVAPEPFLLVAPERPRNHWWFLDDGSELGWIRGKLRPDTVDLFCEWIADLSEYPGVDHDRVGLFGFSAGAYAVAEVLARGRLRPCGAGLGGIHGHGQEHLDNRPDVPEREAPEARQKFTIFLQRLASHGGARWIGAVHGKTDQESDPRDAQQILEALSRRQGDLGLPQVSIRWLEAEEQDFRPTKKRNRSHHSYFDASFVHAGFFRNLFSTGVRAECWWPQTQPGAGQEVVLHAKGDGKMYFQWDAGSNGRKKWRGCADGDLHVIANSLLVKSYAEYQCSAGGPSQQIAVAGRSYVVDFVQMEQISLFNERRSVRCVNWSSGKCWLKSDLRRKRGMAEVEEYERGHGAGPQGTREVNFCSIRFNPVVSLLAAGVLWGFVLYAVLDDEAVTVFGEWQSWVTSTFTWLYIVSQDYWLFYLFPLCYYYGDMKLGQDDEEPEYGDLTYLAMVWCAGVAIGLIFYGVSEPLTHSVDAINKYNNNGYFNENDMAINGLHITLFHWGFLAWIVYAITALTMGFLSYRKGLPLCFRTTLAPLFGKATWGWMGDLLDVLTIVTIVAGLCTSLGLGARQIVGGLQRLEWLDGSLTEDELTYTAAVVIAIITFCATLSVVAGLEFGIKTVSYSAFMCGNLLMMVVFALDEPWYILNVIVQTVGYHLNHFIEIAFDTDAFAQMDLGNGRPNDGKGANPSWMDWWTIFYWGWWIAWAPFVGTFMARISRGRTIKQVVMYTLTLPFMYAVLWFCIFGAAGIRMNRRAIWLENIGTTEFGNADYFLHTDTTFRPSGAGKCFDVPASIPGEAFAAYSVNINVSPVCKYSGGDSSGYWFDLMGQYYGMGQALTFVSIVTTILYFVTSSDSGSLVVDLIAANGREAHVVQRVFWAFTEGAVAIACLLSGGFSSLTALQAVSIVMGLPFTVVMMMMCTSLWRALKIEAGEIAPRGQRTDWKMPMYGGIFDAPEYLLSSFRSPLPSMNTCGTFVLATLAPPLVFWRSMRAMSKYEKGEGTSAFLHGMLTATLGVFFMAFVILHIVSWVFQADAAGAKEGKAMFCFAWIAYLTFASILSLGRHQMRRLYAIEGSGIEDICAAVFLYPQTLCQMMEQVSEVPVPKQVYKKAQDAKTAEVDI
;
A
#
# COMPACT_ATOMS: atom_id res chain seq x y z
N MET A 1 -10.89 49.34 -22.05
CA MET A 1 -11.97 48.33 -21.95
C MET A 1 -11.32 46.98 -22.18
N VAL A 2 -11.60 45.97 -21.35
CA VAL A 2 -11.51 44.52 -21.65
C VAL A 2 -10.09 44.03 -22.06
N THR A 3 -9.47 43.08 -21.36
CA THR A 3 -9.77 41.65 -21.53
C THR A 3 -9.63 40.83 -20.25
N ALA A 4 -10.77 40.66 -19.56
CA ALA A 4 -10.98 39.40 -18.86
C ALA A 4 -11.04 38.28 -19.92
N ALA A 5 -9.95 37.53 -20.06
CA ALA A 5 -9.95 36.31 -20.86
C ALA A 5 -10.98 35.34 -20.25
N ARG A 6 -12.11 35.18 -20.94
CA ARG A 6 -13.07 34.12 -20.67
C ARG A 6 -12.44 32.77 -21.07
N ASP A 7 -11.59 32.22 -20.21
CA ASP A 7 -11.40 30.78 -20.23
C ASP A 7 -12.59 30.12 -19.51
N ARG A 8 -13.35 29.32 -20.27
CA ARG A 8 -14.50 28.57 -19.77
C ARG A 8 -14.06 27.18 -19.29
N SER A 9 -13.15 27.14 -18.32
CA SER A 9 -12.76 25.93 -17.61
C SER A 9 -12.86 26.15 -16.09
N ARG A 10 -14.04 25.86 -15.52
CA ARG A 10 -14.27 25.97 -14.08
C ARG A 10 -13.59 24.82 -13.34
N SER A 11 -12.48 25.10 -12.66
CA SER A 11 -12.08 24.33 -11.48
C SER A 11 -12.51 25.09 -10.21
N PRO A 12 -13.16 24.43 -9.23
CA PRO A 12 -13.58 25.06 -7.99
C PRO A 12 -12.47 24.95 -6.93
N ASN A 13 -11.29 25.54 -7.20
CA ASN A 13 -10.19 25.61 -6.23
C ASN A 13 -9.30 26.84 -6.50
N ARG A 14 -9.80 28.02 -6.14
CA ARG A 14 -8.92 29.07 -5.60
C ARG A 14 -8.97 28.95 -4.06
N PRO A 15 -7.85 29.15 -3.34
CA PRO A 15 -7.96 29.47 -1.92
C PRO A 15 -8.84 30.73 -1.80
N GLN A 16 -9.68 30.79 -0.75
CA GLN A 16 -10.45 31.99 -0.46
C GLN A 16 -9.48 33.17 -0.42
N GLU A 17 -9.79 34.26 -1.15
CA GLU A 17 -9.07 35.51 -0.99
C GLU A 17 -9.21 35.93 0.47
N ALA A 18 -8.15 35.76 1.26
CA ALA A 18 -8.02 36.45 2.54
C ALA A 18 -8.08 37.94 2.19
N SER A 19 -9.23 38.54 2.43
CA SER A 19 -9.52 39.92 2.06
C SER A 19 -8.79 40.86 3.02
N TRP A 20 -7.48 40.95 2.84
CA TRP A 20 -6.73 42.13 3.23
C TRP A 20 -7.44 43.31 2.60
N CYS A 21 -7.97 44.23 3.42
CA CYS A 21 -8.49 45.52 2.96
C CYS A 21 -7.32 46.42 2.54
N LEU A 22 -6.58 45.99 1.50
CA LEU A 22 -6.13 46.93 0.49
C LEU A 22 -7.40 47.55 -0.06
N ASP A 23 -7.58 48.84 0.24
CA ASP A 23 -8.70 49.61 -0.27
C ASP A 23 -8.73 49.48 -1.80
N SER A 24 -9.92 49.40 -2.39
CA SER A 24 -10.07 49.05 -3.82
C SER A 24 -9.28 49.99 -4.74
N GLY A 25 -8.99 51.20 -4.26
CA GLY A 25 -8.13 52.18 -4.89
C GLY A 25 -6.73 51.71 -5.29
N LEU A 26 -6.09 50.71 -4.65
CA LEU A 26 -4.75 50.23 -5.07
C LEU A 26 -4.84 49.25 -6.27
N ARG A 27 -5.98 48.56 -6.44
CA ARG A 27 -6.25 47.74 -7.64
C ARG A 27 -6.65 48.59 -8.85
N ASP A 28 -7.22 49.78 -8.61
CA ASP A 28 -7.66 50.75 -9.64
C ASP A 28 -6.72 51.96 -9.81
N TRP A 29 -5.55 51.93 -9.16
CA TRP A 29 -4.66 53.09 -9.04
C TRP A 29 -4.02 53.48 -10.39
N ARG A 30 -3.87 54.81 -10.58
CA ARG A 30 -3.34 55.41 -11.81
C ARG A 30 -2.25 56.43 -11.48
N PRO A 31 -1.15 56.50 -12.25
CA PRO A 31 -0.15 57.55 -12.10
C PRO A 31 -0.81 58.93 -12.30
N ARG A 32 -0.34 59.94 -11.56
CA ARG A 32 -1.04 61.22 -11.43
C ARG A 32 -0.93 62.10 -12.68
N GLN A 33 0.14 61.98 -13.48
CA GLN A 33 0.28 62.62 -14.80
C GLN A 33 1.09 61.76 -15.79
N GLY A 34 0.90 61.99 -17.10
CA GLY A 34 1.64 61.33 -18.19
C GLY A 34 0.75 60.68 -19.26
N PRO A 35 1.18 60.63 -20.55
CA PRO A 35 0.37 60.11 -21.65
C PRO A 35 0.37 58.56 -21.78
N GLY A 36 0.95 57.84 -20.83
CA GLY A 36 1.09 56.37 -20.84
C GLY A 36 0.28 55.67 -19.75
N ARG A 37 -0.17 54.43 -20.03
CA ARG A 37 -0.74 53.53 -19.01
C ARG A 37 0.20 52.35 -18.81
N VAL A 38 0.75 52.23 -17.61
CA VAL A 38 1.43 50.99 -17.16
C VAL A 38 0.36 50.00 -16.71
N GLN A 39 0.34 48.80 -17.29
CA GLN A 39 -0.42 47.66 -16.76
C GLN A 39 0.45 46.95 -15.72
N TYR A 40 -0.14 46.51 -14.62
CA TYR A 40 0.59 45.84 -13.53
C TYR A 40 -0.32 44.91 -12.72
N SER A 41 0.30 43.90 -12.10
CA SER A 41 -0.31 43.00 -11.14
C SER A 41 0.19 43.33 -9.73
N VAL A 42 -0.69 43.22 -8.73
CA VAL A 42 -0.38 43.44 -7.30
C VAL A 42 -0.72 42.18 -6.52
N VAL A 43 0.22 41.71 -5.69
CA VAL A 43 0.04 40.53 -4.82
C VAL A 43 0.59 40.85 -3.42
N PRO A 44 -0.23 40.75 -2.35
CA PRO A 44 0.29 40.81 -0.98
C PRO A 44 1.04 39.51 -0.66
N ILE A 45 2.27 39.63 -0.17
CA ILE A 45 3.10 38.51 0.28
C ILE A 45 3.12 38.48 1.80
N THR A 46 2.82 37.33 2.39
CA THR A 46 2.79 37.12 3.86
C THR A 46 3.67 35.93 4.25
N PRO A 47 4.51 36.03 5.30
CA PRO A 47 5.38 34.95 5.76
C PRO A 47 4.62 33.68 6.16
N ALA A 48 5.11 32.51 5.76
CA ALA A 48 4.45 31.22 6.02
C ALA A 48 4.46 30.75 7.49
N GLU A 49 5.37 31.26 8.33
CA GLU A 49 5.57 30.80 9.72
C GLU A 49 4.97 31.73 10.79
N VAL A 50 4.48 32.91 10.41
CA VAL A 50 3.89 33.87 11.34
C VAL A 50 2.37 33.85 11.21
N TYR A 51 1.67 33.32 12.22
CA TYR A 51 0.27 33.68 12.46
C TYR A 51 0.24 35.18 12.78
N PRO A 52 -0.28 36.06 11.90
CA PRO A 52 -0.34 37.46 12.24
C PRO A 52 -1.48 37.66 13.23
N ARG A 53 -1.18 38.26 14.39
CA ARG A 53 -2.10 39.32 14.83
C ARG A 53 -2.17 40.27 13.64
N ALA A 54 -3.37 40.49 13.11
CA ALA A 54 -3.54 41.37 11.95
C ALA A 54 -2.82 42.70 12.25
N PRO A 55 -1.91 43.17 11.38
CA PRO A 55 -1.33 44.49 11.53
C PRO A 55 -2.46 45.50 11.67
N SER A 56 -2.29 46.52 12.52
CA SER A 56 -3.31 47.54 12.72
C SER A 56 -3.67 48.18 11.38
N ARG A 57 -4.91 48.71 11.26
CA ARG A 57 -5.39 49.39 10.03
C ARG A 57 -4.54 50.59 9.59
N GLU A 58 -3.52 50.97 10.37
CA GLU A 58 -2.62 52.10 10.16
C GLU A 58 -1.19 51.68 9.79
N ALA A 59 -0.88 50.37 9.77
CA ALA A 59 0.47 49.88 9.49
C ALA A 59 0.82 50.00 7.99
N LYS A 60 1.87 50.76 7.69
CA LYS A 60 2.45 50.84 6.34
C LYS A 60 3.30 49.59 6.03
N LEU A 61 3.17 49.05 4.82
CA LEU A 61 3.89 47.86 4.35
C LEU A 61 5.03 48.22 3.38
N PRO A 62 6.16 47.49 3.38
CA PRO A 62 7.20 47.62 2.35
C PRO A 62 6.65 47.31 0.95
N LEU A 63 7.24 47.94 -0.07
CA LEU A 63 6.88 47.75 -1.47
C LEU A 63 8.06 47.14 -2.24
N ALA A 64 7.85 45.98 -2.85
CA ALA A 64 8.78 45.41 -3.82
C ALA A 64 8.22 45.54 -5.23
N VAL A 65 9.03 46.04 -6.16
CA VAL A 65 8.73 46.05 -7.59
C VAL A 65 9.58 44.99 -8.28
N TYR A 66 8.91 43.97 -8.84
CA TYR A 66 9.56 42.91 -9.62
C TYR A 66 9.42 43.20 -11.12
N PHE A 67 10.54 43.16 -11.85
CA PHE A 67 10.56 43.21 -13.32
C PHE A 67 10.73 41.80 -13.90
N PRO A 68 9.67 41.20 -14.50
CA PRO A 68 9.74 39.94 -15.24
C PRO A 68 10.85 39.86 -16.30
N GLY A 69 11.49 38.68 -16.42
CA GLY A 69 12.50 38.37 -17.44
C GLY A 69 11.89 38.03 -18.80
N LEU A 70 12.72 37.82 -19.84
CA LEU A 70 12.26 37.78 -21.23
C LEU A 70 11.24 36.65 -21.54
N GLY A 71 11.41 35.48 -20.91
CA GLY A 71 10.53 34.32 -21.07
C GLY A 71 9.28 34.31 -20.17
N ASP A 72 9.22 35.20 -19.16
CA ASP A 72 8.14 35.23 -18.17
C ASP A 72 6.80 35.67 -18.80
N LYS A 73 5.70 35.09 -18.31
CA LYS A 73 4.32 35.50 -18.63
C LYS A 73 3.85 36.58 -17.64
N SER A 74 2.80 37.32 -17.98
CA SER A 74 2.13 38.24 -17.04
C SER A 74 1.64 37.57 -15.75
N THR A 75 1.39 36.26 -15.76
CA THR A 75 0.98 35.47 -14.60
C THR A 75 2.10 35.05 -13.65
N VAL A 76 3.39 35.28 -13.99
CA VAL A 76 4.55 34.72 -13.25
C VAL A 76 4.55 35.09 -11.76
N VAL A 77 4.03 36.27 -11.41
CA VAL A 77 3.98 36.73 -10.02
C VAL A 77 2.96 35.97 -9.19
N HIS A 78 1.80 35.63 -9.77
CA HIS A 78 0.83 34.77 -9.10
C HIS A 78 1.34 33.32 -8.97
N GLU A 79 2.12 32.85 -9.94
CA GLU A 79 2.73 31.53 -9.93
C GLU A 79 3.83 31.41 -8.84
N ARG A 80 4.64 32.46 -8.64
CA ARG A 80 5.77 32.49 -7.68
C ARG A 80 5.50 33.13 -6.32
N ALA A 81 4.34 33.74 -6.11
CA ALA A 81 3.96 34.34 -4.82
C ALA A 81 4.12 33.38 -3.63
N ALA A 82 3.81 32.10 -3.82
CA ALA A 82 3.94 31.07 -2.78
C ALA A 82 5.41 30.72 -2.44
N ASP A 83 6.36 30.96 -3.34
CA ASP A 83 7.78 30.71 -3.08
C ASP A 83 8.41 31.89 -2.32
N TRP A 84 8.07 33.13 -2.70
CA TRP A 84 8.47 34.31 -1.94
C TRP A 84 7.82 34.36 -0.55
N ALA A 85 6.57 33.90 -0.38
CA ALA A 85 5.90 33.80 0.93
C ALA A 85 6.62 32.86 1.93
N LYS A 86 7.37 31.85 1.46
CA LYS A 86 8.17 30.96 2.34
C LYS A 86 9.40 31.64 2.91
N VAL A 87 9.89 32.69 2.25
CA VAL A 87 11.17 33.35 2.58
C VAL A 87 11.01 34.82 2.97
N ALA A 88 9.79 35.35 2.88
CA ALA A 88 9.45 36.69 3.34
C ALA A 88 9.74 36.83 4.85
N PRO A 89 10.56 37.81 5.29
CA PRO A 89 10.82 38.04 6.71
C PRO A 89 9.66 38.74 7.41
N GLU A 90 8.83 39.46 6.66
CA GLU A 90 7.68 40.24 7.11
C GLU A 90 6.65 40.36 5.96
N PRO A 91 5.40 40.75 6.21
CA PRO A 91 4.43 41.03 5.15
C PRO A 91 4.85 42.23 4.28
N PHE A 92 4.73 42.11 2.96
CA PHE A 92 5.03 43.19 2.02
C PHE A 92 4.11 43.17 0.79
N LEU A 93 4.05 44.29 0.08
CA LEU A 93 3.31 44.41 -1.18
C LEU A 93 4.26 44.15 -2.36
N LEU A 94 3.93 43.17 -3.19
CA LEU A 94 4.66 42.89 -4.42
C LEU A 94 3.87 43.42 -5.62
N VAL A 95 4.51 44.27 -6.41
CA VAL A 95 3.96 44.82 -7.66
C VAL A 95 4.85 44.37 -8.81
N ALA A 96 4.26 43.97 -9.92
CA ALA A 96 5.01 43.75 -11.16
C ALA A 96 4.28 44.34 -12.36
N PRO A 97 4.94 45.15 -13.19
CA PRO A 97 4.37 45.59 -14.44
C PRO A 97 4.23 44.45 -15.45
N GLU A 98 3.22 44.52 -16.31
CA GLU A 98 2.99 43.57 -17.37
C GLU A 98 3.86 43.90 -18.59
N ARG A 99 4.76 42.98 -18.93
CA ARG A 99 5.59 43.04 -20.13
C ARG A 99 5.03 42.06 -21.18
N PRO A 100 4.91 42.46 -22.46
CA PRO A 100 4.63 41.52 -23.54
C PRO A 100 5.69 40.43 -23.59
N ARG A 101 5.26 39.16 -23.71
CA ARG A 101 6.18 38.02 -23.77
C ARG A 101 7.20 38.23 -24.89
N ASN A 102 8.46 37.84 -24.63
CA ASN A 102 9.57 37.91 -25.59
C ASN A 102 9.97 39.33 -26.08
N HIS A 103 9.46 40.42 -25.47
CA HIS A 103 9.88 41.80 -25.79
C HIS A 103 10.79 42.39 -24.69
N TRP A 104 11.76 43.22 -25.04
CA TRP A 104 12.60 43.91 -24.05
C TRP A 104 11.89 45.10 -23.38
N TRP A 105 12.29 45.45 -22.16
CA TRP A 105 11.60 46.47 -21.33
C TRP A 105 11.65 47.89 -21.91
N PHE A 106 12.85 48.35 -22.30
CA PHE A 106 13.12 49.75 -22.65
C PHE A 106 13.70 49.92 -24.06
N LEU A 107 13.53 48.92 -24.91
CA LEU A 107 13.98 48.94 -26.31
C LEU A 107 12.80 49.06 -27.27
N ASP A 108 13.09 49.53 -28.48
CA ASP A 108 12.16 49.53 -29.62
C ASP A 108 12.17 48.22 -30.44
N ASP A 109 12.84 47.17 -29.93
CA ASP A 109 13.00 45.86 -30.57
C ASP A 109 12.28 44.74 -29.78
N GLY A 110 11.61 43.86 -30.54
CA GLY A 110 10.88 42.69 -30.04
C GLY A 110 11.58 41.35 -30.30
N SER A 111 12.88 41.38 -30.60
CA SER A 111 13.67 40.17 -30.85
C SER A 111 13.95 39.34 -29.57
N GLU A 112 13.99 38.01 -29.74
CA GLU A 112 14.33 37.04 -28.68
C GLU A 112 15.84 36.90 -28.44
N LEU A 113 16.68 37.68 -29.14
CA LEU A 113 18.13 37.51 -29.14
C LEU A 113 18.75 38.11 -27.87
N GLY A 114 19.76 37.41 -27.33
CA GLY A 114 20.54 37.84 -26.16
C GLY A 114 21.50 39.01 -26.44
N TRP A 115 21.50 39.54 -27.67
CA TRP A 115 22.25 40.71 -28.10
C TRP A 115 21.30 41.69 -28.81
N ILE A 116 21.53 42.99 -28.63
CA ILE A 116 20.47 44.00 -28.76
C ILE A 116 20.60 44.83 -30.04
N ARG A 117 19.58 44.72 -30.89
CA ARG A 117 19.46 45.49 -32.12
C ARG A 117 18.78 46.85 -31.88
N GLY A 118 17.75 46.88 -31.04
CA GLY A 118 16.97 48.08 -30.76
C GLY A 118 17.75 49.25 -30.15
N LYS A 119 17.11 50.42 -30.15
CA LYS A 119 17.52 51.65 -29.44
C LYS A 119 16.78 51.75 -28.10
N LEU A 120 17.48 52.28 -27.10
CA LEU A 120 16.88 52.64 -25.81
C LEU A 120 15.79 53.71 -26.01
N ARG A 121 14.66 53.58 -25.30
CA ARG A 121 13.61 54.60 -25.21
C ARG A 121 13.65 55.31 -23.84
N PRO A 122 14.31 56.48 -23.72
CA PRO A 122 14.42 57.24 -22.47
C PRO A 122 13.08 57.45 -21.77
N ASP A 123 12.10 57.90 -22.55
CA ASP A 123 10.76 58.28 -22.10
C ASP A 123 10.00 57.12 -21.46
N THR A 124 10.32 55.87 -21.85
CA THR A 124 9.75 54.67 -21.21
C THR A 124 10.36 54.47 -19.82
N VAL A 125 11.68 54.65 -19.66
CA VAL A 125 12.32 54.53 -18.33
C VAL A 125 11.85 55.63 -17.39
N ASP A 126 11.71 56.86 -17.89
CA ASP A 126 11.22 58.00 -17.11
C ASP A 126 9.76 57.78 -16.64
N LEU A 127 8.88 57.27 -17.52
CA LEU A 127 7.50 56.88 -17.15
C LEU A 127 7.47 55.80 -16.05
N PHE A 128 8.39 54.83 -16.08
CA PHE A 128 8.49 53.80 -15.04
C PHE A 128 9.04 54.35 -13.72
N CYS A 129 9.99 55.29 -13.75
CA CYS A 129 10.46 56.00 -12.56
C CYS A 129 9.34 56.80 -11.89
N GLU A 130 8.58 57.56 -12.69
CA GLU A 130 7.42 58.35 -12.23
C GLU A 130 6.33 57.43 -11.66
N TRP A 131 6.00 56.32 -12.35
CA TRP A 131 5.03 55.32 -11.88
C TRP A 131 5.41 54.67 -10.54
N ILE A 132 6.69 54.34 -10.31
CA ILE A 132 7.15 53.76 -9.03
C ILE A 132 7.20 54.82 -7.91
N ALA A 133 7.61 56.06 -8.22
CA ALA A 133 7.59 57.16 -7.27
C ALA A 133 6.17 57.45 -6.80
N ASP A 134 5.23 57.61 -7.74
CA ASP A 134 3.82 57.79 -7.47
C ASP A 134 3.23 56.60 -6.65
N LEU A 135 3.63 55.35 -6.93
CA LEU A 135 3.22 54.16 -6.14
C LEU A 135 3.77 54.17 -4.70
N SER A 136 4.97 54.69 -4.49
CA SER A 136 5.56 54.81 -3.14
C SER A 136 4.73 55.74 -2.25
N GLU A 137 3.98 56.68 -2.85
CA GLU A 137 3.09 57.61 -2.14
C GLU A 137 1.69 57.04 -1.81
N TYR A 138 1.42 55.77 -2.09
CA TYR A 138 0.09 55.21 -1.83
C TYR A 138 -0.20 55.07 -0.32
N PRO A 139 -1.38 55.47 0.19
CA PRO A 139 -1.77 55.26 1.58
C PRO A 139 -1.72 53.78 2.01
N GLY A 140 -0.73 53.42 2.82
CA GLY A 140 -0.46 52.03 3.25
C GLY A 140 0.86 51.46 2.73
N VAL A 141 1.58 52.17 1.86
CA VAL A 141 2.97 51.86 1.49
C VAL A 141 3.94 52.62 2.41
N ASP A 142 5.03 51.96 2.79
CA ASP A 142 6.17 52.59 3.45
C ASP A 142 7.16 53.13 2.39
N HIS A 143 7.13 54.46 2.22
CA HIS A 143 7.94 55.19 1.24
C HIS A 143 9.45 54.97 1.43
N ASP A 144 9.91 54.70 2.66
CA ASP A 144 11.32 54.50 2.99
C ASP A 144 11.81 53.07 2.70
N ARG A 145 10.90 52.18 2.29
CA ARG A 145 11.11 50.73 2.11
C ARG A 145 10.62 50.21 0.75
N VAL A 146 10.98 50.95 -0.31
CA VAL A 146 10.73 50.58 -1.71
C VAL A 146 11.94 49.88 -2.33
N GLY A 147 11.83 48.58 -2.59
CA GLY A 147 12.88 47.76 -3.21
C GLY A 147 12.58 47.38 -4.66
N LEU A 148 13.60 47.29 -5.51
CA LEU A 148 13.48 46.86 -6.91
C LEU A 148 14.21 45.54 -7.14
N PHE A 149 13.67 44.62 -7.94
CA PHE A 149 14.45 43.47 -8.39
C PHE A 149 13.97 42.89 -9.72
N GLY A 150 14.83 42.16 -10.41
CA GLY A 150 14.50 41.58 -11.72
C GLY A 150 15.48 40.50 -12.15
N PHE A 151 15.02 39.65 -13.07
CA PHE A 151 15.80 38.53 -13.60
C PHE A 151 16.04 38.68 -15.11
N SER A 152 17.24 38.33 -15.61
CA SER A 152 17.57 38.43 -17.05
C SER A 152 17.29 39.84 -17.59
N ALA A 153 16.48 39.98 -18.64
CA ALA A 153 16.00 41.26 -19.17
C ALA A 153 15.37 42.19 -18.10
N GLY A 154 14.80 41.65 -17.02
CA GLY A 154 14.31 42.41 -15.87
C GLY A 154 15.42 42.97 -14.97
N ALA A 155 16.56 42.27 -14.83
CA ALA A 155 17.73 42.79 -14.12
C ALA A 155 18.32 44.00 -14.86
N TYR A 156 18.35 43.94 -16.20
CA TYR A 156 18.69 45.10 -17.02
C TYR A 156 17.72 46.28 -16.80
N ALA A 157 16.41 46.04 -16.71
CA ALA A 157 15.44 47.10 -16.45
C ALA A 157 15.69 47.79 -15.10
N VAL A 158 15.99 47.04 -14.04
CA VAL A 158 16.38 47.61 -12.74
C VAL A 158 17.65 48.47 -12.87
N ALA A 159 18.64 48.02 -13.66
CA ALA A 159 19.87 48.79 -13.86
C ALA A 159 19.66 50.13 -14.60
N GLU A 160 18.78 50.20 -15.62
CA GLU A 160 18.44 51.49 -16.25
C GLU A 160 17.62 52.41 -15.34
N VAL A 161 16.70 51.88 -14.53
CA VAL A 161 15.96 52.67 -13.53
C VAL A 161 16.93 53.29 -12.50
N LEU A 162 17.92 52.53 -12.03
CA LEU A 162 19.00 53.06 -11.19
C LEU A 162 19.84 54.11 -11.94
N ALA A 163 20.24 53.83 -13.18
CA ALA A 163 21.06 54.73 -14.01
C ALA A 163 20.38 56.08 -14.28
N ARG A 164 19.05 56.13 -14.37
CA ARG A 164 18.29 57.39 -14.50
C ARG A 164 18.35 58.29 -13.26
N GLY A 165 18.63 57.74 -12.09
CA GLY A 165 18.86 58.49 -10.85
C GLY A 165 17.65 59.25 -10.28
N ARG A 166 16.47 59.22 -10.93
CA ARG A 166 15.23 59.86 -10.45
C ARG A 166 14.63 59.16 -9.24
N LEU A 167 14.77 57.84 -9.14
CA LEU A 167 14.30 57.02 -8.03
C LEU A 167 15.51 56.46 -7.26
N ARG A 168 15.47 56.54 -5.93
CA ARG A 168 16.48 55.94 -5.03
C ARG A 168 15.83 54.84 -4.18
N PRO A 169 15.83 53.57 -4.63
CA PRO A 169 15.24 52.49 -3.86
C PRO A 169 16.06 52.19 -2.61
N CYS A 170 15.43 51.61 -1.58
CA CYS A 170 16.15 51.16 -0.39
C CYS A 170 17.11 50.00 -0.72
N GLY A 171 16.71 49.09 -1.61
CA GLY A 171 17.55 48.01 -2.10
C GLY A 171 17.27 47.63 -3.56
N ALA A 172 18.28 47.07 -4.24
CA ALA A 172 18.16 46.57 -5.61
C ALA A 172 18.71 45.14 -5.76
N GLY A 173 17.95 44.25 -6.41
CA GLY A 173 18.32 42.84 -6.66
C GLY A 173 18.44 42.49 -8.14
N LEU A 174 19.59 41.93 -8.55
CA LEU A 174 19.93 41.67 -9.96
C LEU A 174 20.28 40.18 -10.15
N GLY A 175 19.42 39.40 -10.81
CA GLY A 175 19.68 37.99 -11.10
C GLY A 175 19.94 37.77 -12.58
N GLY A 176 21.16 37.35 -12.94
CA GLY A 176 21.58 37.18 -14.35
C GLY A 176 21.47 38.50 -15.12
N ILE A 177 22.31 39.48 -14.81
CA ILE A 177 22.29 40.79 -15.47
C ILE A 177 23.05 40.77 -16.81
N HIS A 178 22.51 41.46 -17.83
CA HIS A 178 22.99 41.40 -19.21
C HIS A 178 23.42 42.76 -19.72
N GLY A 179 24.46 42.78 -20.56
CA GLY A 179 24.99 43.97 -21.20
C GLY A 179 24.26 44.33 -22.49
N HIS A 180 24.08 45.63 -22.74
CA HIS A 180 23.50 46.14 -23.98
C HIS A 180 24.48 46.08 -25.15
N GLY A 181 24.67 44.86 -25.65
CA GLY A 181 25.85 44.49 -26.43
C GLY A 181 26.90 43.92 -25.48
N GLN A 182 27.61 42.91 -25.96
CA GLN A 182 28.64 42.20 -25.20
C GLN A 182 30.00 42.64 -25.76
N GLU A 183 31.02 42.79 -24.91
CA GLU A 183 32.35 43.11 -25.41
C GLU A 183 32.91 41.91 -26.21
N HIS A 184 32.48 40.70 -25.88
CA HIS A 184 33.01 39.43 -26.38
C HIS A 184 32.12 38.73 -27.43
N LEU A 185 31.49 39.50 -28.33
CA LEU A 185 30.61 38.97 -29.39
C LEU A 185 31.34 38.09 -30.42
N ASP A 186 32.67 38.13 -30.52
CA ASP A 186 33.44 37.49 -31.61
C ASP A 186 33.31 35.95 -31.69
N ASN A 187 32.80 35.30 -30.63
CA ASN A 187 32.59 33.84 -30.55
C ASN A 187 31.11 33.41 -30.51
N ARG A 188 30.14 34.32 -30.68
CA ARG A 188 28.70 34.04 -30.65
C ARG A 188 28.17 33.76 -32.07
N PRO A 189 27.74 32.51 -32.40
CA PRO A 189 27.33 32.14 -33.77
C PRO A 189 26.01 32.77 -34.22
N ASP A 190 25.29 33.44 -33.30
CA ASP A 190 24.02 34.13 -33.49
C ASP A 190 24.16 35.64 -33.79
N VAL A 191 25.39 36.18 -33.82
CA VAL A 191 25.67 37.61 -34.04
C VAL A 191 26.29 37.82 -35.43
N PRO A 192 25.67 38.60 -36.34
CA PRO A 192 26.30 39.00 -37.59
C PRO A 192 27.51 39.90 -37.33
N GLU A 193 28.67 39.55 -37.90
CA GLU A 193 29.95 40.26 -37.76
C GLU A 193 29.86 41.77 -38.07
N ARG A 194 28.90 42.18 -38.92
CA ARG A 194 28.61 43.59 -39.25
C ARG A 194 27.91 44.39 -38.14
N GLU A 195 27.16 43.75 -37.24
CA GLU A 195 26.37 44.43 -36.20
C GLU A 195 27.12 44.49 -34.84
N ALA A 196 28.19 43.70 -34.67
CA ALA A 196 28.99 43.65 -33.44
C ALA A 196 29.63 45.00 -33.00
N PRO A 197 30.14 45.88 -33.90
CA PRO A 197 30.69 47.18 -33.49
C PRO A 197 29.63 48.13 -32.90
N GLU A 198 28.41 48.13 -33.46
CA GLU A 198 27.30 48.96 -32.95
C GLU A 198 26.83 48.45 -31.58
N ALA A 199 26.76 47.13 -31.40
CA ALA A 199 26.45 46.51 -30.11
C ALA A 199 27.50 46.89 -29.05
N ARG A 200 28.81 46.77 -29.34
CA ARG A 200 29.88 47.23 -28.45
C ARG A 200 29.75 48.70 -28.06
N GLN A 201 29.42 49.57 -29.02
CA GLN A 201 29.20 51.00 -28.75
C GLN A 201 28.00 51.23 -27.81
N LYS A 202 26.88 50.53 -28.02
CA LYS A 202 25.71 50.59 -27.12
C LYS A 202 26.06 50.18 -25.68
N PHE A 203 26.96 49.21 -25.51
CA PHE A 203 27.39 48.73 -24.19
C PHE A 203 28.19 49.77 -23.44
N THR A 204 29.17 50.40 -24.10
CA THR A 204 29.96 51.48 -23.52
C THR A 204 29.08 52.66 -23.08
N ILE A 205 28.08 53.04 -23.88
CA ILE A 205 27.14 54.11 -23.50
C ILE A 205 26.24 53.66 -22.33
N PHE A 206 25.86 52.38 -22.24
CA PHE A 206 25.15 51.84 -21.07
C PHE A 206 26.00 51.90 -19.79
N LEU A 207 27.26 51.45 -19.83
CA LEU A 207 28.17 51.54 -18.69
C LEU A 207 28.42 52.99 -18.27
N GLN A 208 28.52 53.93 -19.21
CA GLN A 208 28.62 55.37 -18.93
C GLN A 208 27.37 55.93 -18.23
N ARG A 209 26.15 55.54 -18.65
CA ARG A 209 24.92 55.90 -17.92
C ARG A 209 24.91 55.31 -16.52
N LEU A 210 25.28 54.04 -16.39
CA LEU A 210 25.27 53.32 -15.13
C LEU A 210 26.26 53.91 -14.12
N ALA A 211 27.43 54.38 -14.57
CA ALA A 211 28.40 55.11 -13.76
C ALA A 211 27.87 56.44 -13.18
N SER A 212 26.71 56.94 -13.64
CA SER A 212 26.06 58.15 -13.10
C SER A 212 24.90 57.87 -12.13
N HIS A 213 24.62 56.60 -11.81
CA HIS A 213 23.46 56.18 -11.00
C HIS A 213 23.35 56.88 -9.63
N GLY A 214 22.12 56.93 -9.11
CA GLY A 214 21.74 57.71 -7.91
C GLY A 214 22.01 57.05 -6.55
N GLY A 215 22.49 55.80 -6.54
CA GLY A 215 22.75 55.02 -5.32
C GLY A 215 21.53 54.29 -4.74
N ALA A 216 21.79 53.19 -4.02
CA ALA A 216 20.83 52.47 -3.18
C ALA A 216 21.50 52.00 -1.87
N ARG A 217 20.74 51.82 -0.77
CA ARG A 217 21.33 51.43 0.54
C ARG A 217 21.95 50.02 0.50
N TRP A 218 21.45 49.17 -0.41
CA TRP A 218 22.01 47.85 -0.73
C TRP A 218 21.80 47.51 -2.21
N ILE A 219 22.79 46.89 -2.86
CA ILE A 219 22.65 46.30 -4.19
C ILE A 219 23.23 44.87 -4.13
N GLY A 220 22.41 43.87 -4.46
CA GLY A 220 22.81 42.47 -4.54
C GLY A 220 22.70 41.92 -5.96
N ALA A 221 23.68 41.12 -6.36
CA ALA A 221 23.76 40.51 -7.69
C ALA A 221 24.11 39.02 -7.61
N VAL A 222 23.45 38.19 -8.43
CA VAL A 222 23.71 36.76 -8.57
C VAL A 222 23.87 36.41 -10.04
N HIS A 223 24.95 35.70 -10.39
CA HIS A 223 25.24 35.31 -11.77
C HIS A 223 25.91 33.94 -11.85
N GLY A 224 25.53 33.10 -12.82
CA GLY A 224 26.19 31.83 -13.08
C GLY A 224 27.53 32.00 -13.79
N LYS A 225 28.57 31.26 -13.39
CA LYS A 225 29.87 31.23 -14.10
C LYS A 225 29.84 30.52 -15.45
N THR A 226 28.81 29.71 -15.69
CA THR A 226 28.63 28.92 -16.93
C THR A 226 27.43 29.37 -17.75
N ASP A 227 26.95 30.60 -17.51
CA ASP A 227 25.91 31.22 -18.33
C ASP A 227 26.46 31.49 -19.73
N GLN A 228 25.74 31.04 -20.76
CA GLN A 228 26.16 31.17 -22.17
C GLN A 228 25.48 32.33 -22.88
N GLU A 229 24.47 32.96 -22.27
CA GLU A 229 23.63 33.98 -22.87
C GLU A 229 23.95 35.37 -22.34
N SER A 230 24.52 35.46 -21.13
CA SER A 230 25.43 36.55 -20.81
C SER A 230 26.72 36.04 -20.20
N ASP A 231 27.82 36.41 -20.83
CA ASP A 231 29.14 36.02 -20.40
C ASP A 231 29.44 36.65 -19.03
N PRO A 232 30.00 35.90 -18.07
CA PRO A 232 30.42 36.43 -16.78
C PRO A 232 31.27 37.70 -16.87
N ARG A 233 32.06 37.88 -17.95
CA ARG A 233 32.90 39.06 -18.18
C ARG A 233 32.07 40.32 -18.44
N ASP A 234 30.99 40.23 -19.22
CA ASP A 234 30.10 41.37 -19.48
C ASP A 234 29.32 41.73 -18.22
N ALA A 235 28.80 40.72 -17.51
CA ALA A 235 28.14 40.92 -16.22
C ALA A 235 29.09 41.56 -15.18
N GLN A 236 30.36 41.12 -15.13
CA GLN A 236 31.36 41.70 -14.24
C GLN A 236 31.56 43.20 -14.49
N GLN A 237 31.67 43.65 -15.75
CA GLN A 237 31.83 45.08 -16.06
C GLN A 237 30.65 45.94 -15.57
N ILE A 238 29.42 45.44 -15.69
CA ILE A 238 28.21 46.12 -15.22
C ILE A 238 28.22 46.23 -13.70
N LEU A 239 28.56 45.15 -13.00
CA LEU A 239 28.59 45.10 -11.54
C LEU A 239 29.76 45.90 -10.95
N GLU A 240 30.89 45.98 -11.65
CA GLU A 240 31.99 46.88 -11.31
C GLU A 240 31.61 48.35 -11.49
N ALA A 241 30.92 48.72 -12.58
CA ALA A 241 30.46 50.09 -12.80
C ALA A 241 29.49 50.54 -11.69
N LEU A 242 28.54 49.67 -11.30
CA LEU A 242 27.67 49.89 -10.14
C LEU A 242 28.45 50.02 -8.83
N SER A 243 29.43 49.16 -8.59
CA SER A 243 30.23 49.12 -7.35
C SER A 243 31.13 50.34 -7.18
N ARG A 244 31.78 50.79 -8.26
CA ARG A 244 32.60 52.01 -8.27
C ARG A 244 31.74 53.22 -7.91
N ARG A 245 30.57 53.37 -8.56
CA ARG A 245 29.65 54.47 -8.29
C ARG A 245 28.98 54.40 -6.91
N GLN A 246 28.68 53.22 -6.37
CA GLN A 246 28.28 53.09 -4.96
C GLN A 246 29.38 53.63 -4.03
N GLY A 247 30.65 53.27 -4.29
CA GLY A 247 31.81 53.76 -3.54
C GLY A 247 31.97 55.28 -3.61
N ASP A 248 31.84 55.89 -4.80
CA ASP A 248 31.89 57.34 -4.99
C ASP A 248 30.78 58.09 -4.20
N LEU A 249 29.66 57.42 -3.94
CA LEU A 249 28.53 57.94 -3.16
C LEU A 249 28.64 57.63 -1.65
N GLY A 250 29.72 56.99 -1.20
CA GLY A 250 29.90 56.60 0.21
C GLY A 250 29.00 55.44 0.66
N LEU A 251 28.49 54.65 -0.28
CA LEU A 251 27.59 53.51 -0.04
C LEU A 251 28.33 52.16 -0.21
N PRO A 252 27.81 51.04 0.33
CA PRO A 252 28.44 49.74 0.17
C PRO A 252 28.57 49.32 -1.30
N GLN A 253 29.70 48.70 -1.65
CA GLN A 253 29.89 48.07 -2.95
C GLN A 253 28.83 46.97 -3.19
N VAL A 254 28.61 46.61 -4.46
CA VAL A 254 27.60 45.60 -4.83
C VAL A 254 27.99 44.24 -4.23
N SER A 255 27.04 43.57 -3.59
CA SER A 255 27.24 42.21 -3.08
C SER A 255 27.04 41.20 -4.21
N ILE A 256 28.15 40.68 -4.77
CA ILE A 256 28.15 39.79 -5.94
C ILE A 256 28.31 38.32 -5.52
N ARG A 257 27.39 37.44 -5.93
CA ARG A 257 27.52 35.98 -5.85
C ARG A 257 27.70 35.39 -7.25
N TRP A 258 28.87 34.79 -7.47
CA TRP A 258 29.10 33.92 -8.63
C TRP A 258 28.72 32.49 -8.26
N LEU A 259 27.79 31.88 -9.01
CA LEU A 259 27.35 30.50 -8.81
C LEU A 259 28.14 29.54 -9.69
N GLU A 260 28.61 28.44 -9.10
CA GLU A 260 29.17 27.31 -9.86
C GLU A 260 28.08 26.54 -10.61
N ALA A 261 28.48 25.70 -11.58
CA ALA A 261 27.55 24.87 -12.37
C ALA A 261 26.70 23.91 -11.51
N GLU A 262 27.17 23.57 -10.31
CA GLU A 262 26.51 22.67 -9.36
C GLU A 262 25.49 23.38 -8.46
N GLU A 263 25.58 24.71 -8.33
CA GLU A 263 24.73 25.54 -7.47
C GLU A 263 23.50 26.12 -8.21
N GLN A 264 23.37 25.83 -9.51
CA GLN A 264 22.25 26.27 -10.34
C GLN A 264 21.02 25.37 -10.12
N ASP A 265 19.82 25.95 -10.18
CA ASP A 265 18.52 25.28 -9.92
C ASP A 265 18.33 24.02 -10.79
N PHE A 266 18.93 23.98 -12.00
CA PHE A 266 18.90 22.84 -12.91
C PHE A 266 20.25 22.62 -13.61
N ARG A 267 20.71 21.36 -13.66
CA ARG A 267 21.89 20.95 -14.43
C ARG A 267 21.59 20.96 -15.95
N PRO A 268 22.43 21.58 -16.80
CA PRO A 268 22.28 21.50 -18.25
C PRO A 268 22.65 20.09 -18.76
N THR A 269 21.64 19.26 -19.02
CA THR A 269 21.84 17.98 -19.73
C THR A 269 22.09 18.22 -21.23
N LYS A 270 22.74 17.29 -21.92
CA LYS A 270 23.12 17.39 -23.35
C LYS A 270 21.96 17.59 -24.35
N LYS A 271 20.69 17.62 -23.92
CA LYS A 271 19.55 17.97 -24.78
C LYS A 271 19.25 19.47 -24.68
N ARG A 272 19.53 20.17 -25.79
CA ARG A 272 19.34 21.60 -26.07
C ARG A 272 18.08 22.20 -25.43
N ASN A 273 18.21 22.72 -24.21
CA ASN A 273 17.11 23.30 -23.44
C ASN A 273 17.06 24.83 -23.64
N ARG A 274 15.91 25.39 -24.00
CA ARG A 274 15.75 26.83 -24.32
C ARG A 274 15.42 27.68 -23.07
N SER A 275 16.06 27.36 -21.94
CA SER A 275 15.96 28.13 -20.71
C SER A 275 17.32 28.80 -20.49
N HIS A 276 17.39 30.09 -20.83
CA HIS A 276 18.65 30.80 -21.02
C HIS A 276 19.39 31.11 -19.69
N HIS A 277 18.70 31.10 -18.55
CA HIS A 277 19.29 31.21 -17.21
C HIS A 277 18.64 30.19 -16.26
N SER A 278 19.45 29.47 -15.48
CA SER A 278 19.09 28.28 -14.70
C SER A 278 19.20 28.48 -13.18
N TYR A 279 19.13 29.72 -12.69
CA TYR A 279 19.45 30.07 -11.30
C TYR A 279 18.55 31.18 -10.71
N PHE A 280 17.25 31.13 -11.00
CA PHE A 280 16.28 32.09 -10.45
C PHE A 280 16.03 31.87 -8.96
N ASP A 281 15.80 30.62 -8.56
CA ASP A 281 15.45 30.30 -7.17
C ASP A 281 16.68 30.59 -6.28
N ALA A 282 17.87 30.22 -6.77
CA ALA A 282 19.15 30.64 -6.20
C ALA A 282 19.39 32.17 -6.22
N SER A 283 18.68 32.96 -7.03
CA SER A 283 18.79 34.43 -7.00
C SER A 283 17.88 35.08 -5.95
N PHE A 284 16.64 34.59 -5.78
CA PHE A 284 15.59 35.36 -5.08
C PHE A 284 14.76 34.58 -4.04
N VAL A 285 14.91 33.27 -3.91
CA VAL A 285 14.06 32.44 -3.02
C VAL A 285 14.83 32.07 -1.74
N HIS A 286 15.24 33.10 -0.98
CA HIS A 286 15.88 32.94 0.33
C HIS A 286 15.70 34.20 1.21
N ALA A 287 15.63 34.01 2.53
CA ALA A 287 15.19 35.08 3.45
C ALA A 287 16.19 36.23 3.61
N GLY A 288 17.48 35.99 3.39
CA GLY A 288 18.52 37.02 3.39
C GLY A 288 18.32 38.06 2.28
N PHE A 289 17.68 37.70 1.17
CA PHE A 289 17.37 38.62 0.08
C PHE A 289 16.43 39.74 0.54
N PHE A 290 15.20 39.39 0.91
CA PHE A 290 14.17 40.38 1.26
C PHE A 290 14.53 41.20 2.51
N ARG A 291 15.29 40.63 3.46
CA ARG A 291 15.82 41.38 4.61
C ARG A 291 16.73 42.54 4.19
N ASN A 292 17.60 42.33 3.20
CA ASN A 292 18.47 43.38 2.68
C ASN A 292 17.76 44.29 1.68
N LEU A 293 16.86 43.75 0.85
CA LEU A 293 16.05 44.50 -0.10
C LEU A 293 15.22 45.60 0.59
N PHE A 294 14.67 45.33 1.78
CA PHE A 294 13.88 46.28 2.57
C PHE A 294 14.63 46.90 3.76
N SER A 295 15.97 46.87 3.77
CA SER A 295 16.75 47.39 4.90
C SER A 295 16.64 48.92 5.02
N THR A 296 16.31 49.40 6.21
CA THR A 296 16.33 50.83 6.55
C THR A 296 17.74 51.33 6.90
N GLY A 297 18.65 50.43 7.29
CA GLY A 297 20.06 50.73 7.57
C GLY A 297 20.99 50.32 6.42
N VAL A 298 22.17 50.94 6.37
CA VAL A 298 23.26 50.57 5.46
C VAL A 298 23.92 49.28 5.99
N ARG A 299 23.86 48.19 5.22
CA ARG A 299 24.45 46.88 5.61
C ARG A 299 25.30 46.31 4.48
N ALA A 300 26.46 45.75 4.86
CA ALA A 300 27.36 45.01 3.97
C ALA A 300 27.42 43.51 4.35
N GLU A 301 26.33 42.95 4.87
CA GLU A 301 26.26 41.57 5.34
C GLU A 301 26.18 40.57 4.17
N CYS A 302 26.74 39.37 4.38
CA CYS A 302 26.56 38.26 3.44
C CYS A 302 25.12 37.76 3.52
N TRP A 303 24.34 38.02 2.47
CA TRP A 303 22.90 37.69 2.38
C TRP A 303 22.62 36.23 2.04
N TRP A 304 23.65 35.46 1.68
CA TRP A 304 23.57 34.06 1.29
C TRP A 304 23.94 33.13 2.46
N PRO A 305 23.30 31.95 2.62
CA PRO A 305 23.71 30.97 3.62
C PRO A 305 25.14 30.47 3.34
N GLN A 306 26.05 30.57 4.32
CA GLN A 306 27.37 29.95 4.20
C GLN A 306 27.22 28.43 4.29
N THR A 307 27.60 27.72 3.23
CA THR A 307 27.71 26.27 3.20
C THR A 307 28.89 25.81 4.08
N GLN A 308 28.69 24.77 4.90
CA GLN A 308 29.77 24.18 5.68
C GLN A 308 30.79 23.48 4.76
N PRO A 309 32.10 23.51 5.09
CA PRO A 309 33.10 22.66 4.44
C PRO A 309 32.79 21.17 4.63
N GLY A 310 33.24 20.34 3.69
CA GLY A 310 32.96 18.90 3.68
C GLY A 310 33.46 18.14 4.92
N ALA A 311 32.68 17.15 5.37
CA ALA A 311 33.01 16.31 6.52
C ALA A 311 34.26 15.44 6.25
N GLY A 312 35.30 15.56 7.10
CA GLY A 312 36.47 14.70 7.00
C GLY A 312 37.76 15.09 7.76
N GLN A 313 37.71 15.85 8.86
CA GLN A 313 38.88 16.07 9.73
C GLN A 313 38.47 16.15 11.21
N GLU A 314 39.17 15.44 12.10
CA GLU A 314 38.99 15.50 13.55
C GLU A 314 39.82 16.63 14.19
N VAL A 315 39.28 17.23 15.25
CA VAL A 315 39.97 18.22 16.08
C VAL A 315 40.03 17.70 17.52
N VAL A 316 41.24 17.44 18.02
CA VAL A 316 41.47 16.96 19.40
C VAL A 316 41.78 18.15 20.32
N LEU A 317 41.06 18.23 21.44
CA LEU A 317 41.23 19.27 22.46
C LEU A 317 42.13 18.77 23.60
N HIS A 318 43.16 19.55 23.94
CA HIS A 318 43.94 19.37 25.16
C HIS A 318 43.83 20.60 26.06
N ALA A 319 43.36 20.39 27.30
CA ALA A 319 43.42 21.38 28.35
C ALA A 319 44.80 21.31 29.06
N LYS A 320 45.44 22.47 29.23
CA LYS A 320 46.56 22.64 30.17
C LYS A 320 46.09 23.48 31.36
N GLY A 321 46.77 23.33 32.49
CA GLY A 321 46.32 23.80 33.82
C GLY A 321 46.35 25.32 34.06
N ASP A 322 46.37 26.13 33.00
CA ASP A 322 46.39 27.59 33.01
C ASP A 322 45.08 28.22 32.47
N GLY A 323 44.05 27.40 32.24
CA GLY A 323 42.67 27.88 32.01
C GLY A 323 42.39 28.46 30.62
N LYS A 324 43.30 28.27 29.66
CA LYS A 324 43.09 28.65 28.25
C LYS A 324 43.09 27.41 27.37
N MET A 325 42.15 27.34 26.42
CA MET A 325 42.16 26.29 25.39
C MET A 325 43.07 26.69 24.23
N TYR A 326 43.91 25.76 23.80
CA TYR A 326 44.83 25.92 22.67
C TYR A 326 44.42 24.97 21.54
N PHE A 327 44.27 25.50 20.33
CA PHE A 327 44.05 24.69 19.14
C PHE A 327 45.41 24.16 18.63
N GLN A 328 45.54 22.84 18.48
CA GLN A 328 46.63 22.22 17.73
C GLN A 328 46.08 21.61 16.45
N TRP A 329 46.58 22.08 15.30
CA TRP A 329 46.51 21.36 14.04
C TRP A 329 47.74 20.44 13.94
N ASP A 330 47.52 19.14 13.84
CA ASP A 330 48.57 18.19 13.45
C ASP A 330 48.38 17.83 11.97
N ALA A 331 49.23 18.42 11.13
CA ALA A 331 49.46 17.96 9.77
C ALA A 331 50.55 16.88 9.80
N GLY A 332 50.30 15.74 9.14
CA GLY A 332 51.24 14.63 9.07
C GLY A 332 52.60 15.03 8.49
N SER A 333 53.66 14.78 9.27
CA SER A 333 55.06 14.64 8.83
C SER A 333 55.58 15.61 7.74
N ASN A 334 55.99 16.82 8.13
CA ASN A 334 57.41 17.25 8.11
C ASN A 334 57.60 18.76 8.35
N GLY A 335 58.53 19.12 9.26
CA GLY A 335 59.26 20.40 9.18
C GLY A 335 58.80 21.59 10.04
N ARG A 336 59.23 21.60 11.31
CA ARG A 336 59.49 22.80 12.18
C ARG A 336 58.35 23.83 12.40
N LYS A 337 57.75 23.76 13.60
CA LYS A 337 56.86 24.77 14.19
C LYS A 337 57.57 26.13 14.41
N LYS A 338 56.87 27.25 14.19
CA LYS A 338 57.19 28.56 14.77
C LYS A 338 55.89 29.27 15.19
N TRP A 339 55.75 29.53 16.49
CA TRP A 339 54.59 30.23 17.05
C TRP A 339 54.76 31.75 16.96
N ARG A 340 53.66 32.49 16.73
CA ARG A 340 53.55 33.94 16.94
C ARG A 340 52.19 34.26 17.59
N GLY A 341 52.22 34.91 18.75
CA GLY A 341 51.19 35.90 19.15
C GLY A 341 51.73 37.31 18.84
N CYS A 342 51.04 38.42 19.08
CA CYS A 342 49.67 38.72 19.52
C CYS A 342 49.18 39.92 18.64
N ALA A 343 48.00 40.54 18.75
CA ALA A 343 47.36 41.07 19.96
C ALA A 343 45.89 41.50 19.70
N ASP A 344 45.13 41.54 20.80
CA ASP A 344 43.96 42.38 21.12
C ASP A 344 42.97 42.77 20.01
N GLY A 345 41.81 42.11 20.04
CA GLY A 345 40.61 42.46 19.26
C GLY A 345 39.97 41.23 18.63
N ASP A 346 38.84 40.80 19.19
CA ASP A 346 37.92 39.73 18.71
C ASP A 346 38.26 38.27 19.06
N LEU A 347 37.39 37.66 19.89
CA LEU A 347 36.65 36.40 19.60
C LEU A 347 35.74 36.02 20.78
N HIS A 348 34.44 35.78 20.57
CA HIS A 348 33.66 34.90 21.46
C HIS A 348 32.47 34.21 20.76
N VAL A 349 32.82 33.18 19.98
CA VAL A 349 31.99 32.02 19.58
C VAL A 349 32.99 30.89 19.22
N ILE A 350 32.81 29.59 19.49
CA ILE A 350 31.73 28.77 20.07
C ILE A 350 32.37 27.76 21.05
N ALA A 351 31.78 27.47 22.22
CA ALA A 351 31.78 26.13 22.89
C ALA A 351 31.22 26.13 24.33
N ASN A 352 29.98 25.65 24.51
CA ASN A 352 29.60 24.57 25.45
C ASN A 352 28.09 24.59 25.75
N SER A 353 27.38 23.61 25.20
CA SER A 353 26.22 23.02 25.83
C SER A 353 26.70 21.97 26.83
N LEU A 354 26.27 22.03 28.11
CA LEU A 354 26.08 20.86 29.00
C LEU A 354 25.56 21.30 30.41
N LEU A 355 24.47 20.65 30.83
CA LEU A 355 24.03 20.32 32.21
C LEU A 355 23.30 21.34 33.14
N VAL A 356 21.98 21.08 33.26
CA VAL A 356 21.24 20.74 34.52
C VAL A 356 20.78 21.83 35.54
N LYS A 357 19.42 21.94 35.66
CA LYS A 357 18.57 22.44 36.80
C LYS A 357 18.71 23.94 37.18
N SER A 358 17.67 24.66 37.63
CA SER A 358 16.39 24.28 38.28
C SER A 358 15.24 25.30 38.01
N TYR A 359 14.08 25.11 38.66
CA TYR A 359 12.79 25.82 38.46
C TYR A 359 12.67 27.19 39.19
N ALA A 360 11.59 27.93 38.86
CA ALA A 360 11.12 29.23 39.44
C ALA A 360 11.94 30.48 39.00
N GLU A 361 11.34 31.59 38.56
CA GLU A 361 10.29 32.37 39.23
C GLU A 361 9.25 33.00 38.30
N TYR A 362 8.02 33.10 38.81
CA TYR A 362 6.99 34.04 38.35
C TYR A 362 7.19 35.38 39.08
N GLN A 363 7.37 36.49 38.37
CA GLN A 363 7.17 37.81 38.97
C GLN A 363 6.15 38.63 38.17
N CYS A 364 5.02 38.92 38.82
CA CYS A 364 4.07 39.91 38.36
C CYS A 364 4.57 41.31 38.72
N SER A 365 4.56 42.23 37.75
CA SER A 365 4.75 43.67 38.01
C SER A 365 3.97 44.55 37.03
N ALA A 366 2.64 44.37 37.00
CA ALA A 366 1.71 45.36 36.46
C ALA A 366 0.49 45.44 37.39
N GLY A 367 0.35 46.55 38.12
CA GLY A 367 -0.70 46.72 39.13
C GLY A 367 -1.93 47.47 38.60
N GLY A 368 -3.12 46.94 38.93
CA GLY A 368 -4.38 47.68 38.92
C GLY A 368 -5.23 47.60 37.63
N PRO A 369 -6.56 47.74 37.74
CA PRO A 369 -7.36 46.78 38.52
C PRO A 369 -8.56 46.20 37.74
N SER A 370 -8.95 44.99 38.15
CA SER A 370 -10.34 44.44 38.14
C SER A 370 -11.24 44.63 36.91
N GLN A 371 -11.46 43.54 36.17
CA GLN A 371 -12.83 43.04 35.95
C GLN A 371 -12.85 41.50 35.99
N GLN A 372 -13.74 40.95 36.82
CA GLN A 372 -14.09 39.53 36.79
C GLN A 372 -15.13 39.28 35.69
N ILE A 373 -14.88 38.31 34.82
CA ILE A 373 -15.96 37.46 34.27
C ILE A 373 -15.49 36.02 34.35
N ALA A 374 -16.23 35.20 35.08
CA ALA A 374 -15.96 33.78 35.22
C ALA A 374 -16.56 32.99 34.04
N VAL A 375 -15.81 31.99 33.55
CA VAL A 375 -16.38 30.87 32.79
C VAL A 375 -15.85 29.58 33.41
N ALA A 376 -16.76 28.66 33.73
CA ALA A 376 -16.48 27.52 34.58
C ALA A 376 -15.94 26.29 33.83
N GLY A 377 -14.92 25.67 34.43
CA GLY A 377 -14.80 24.21 34.57
C GLY A 377 -14.76 23.33 33.31
N ARG A 378 -13.56 22.89 32.94
CA ARG A 378 -13.22 21.45 32.81
C ARG A 378 -11.70 21.27 32.77
N SER A 379 -11.20 20.39 33.62
CA SER A 379 -9.77 20.11 33.77
C SER A 379 -9.26 19.19 32.65
N TYR A 380 -8.11 19.52 32.07
CA TYR A 380 -7.31 18.58 31.28
C TYR A 380 -6.10 18.15 32.11
N VAL A 381 -5.98 16.85 32.38
CA VAL A 381 -4.74 16.25 32.87
C VAL A 381 -3.83 16.07 31.67
N VAL A 382 -2.59 16.56 31.77
CA VAL A 382 -1.56 16.40 30.74
C VAL A 382 -0.46 15.51 31.32
N ASP A 383 -0.50 14.22 30.99
CA ASP A 383 0.54 13.29 31.41
C ASP A 383 1.81 13.43 30.56
N PHE A 384 2.94 13.61 31.25
CA PHE A 384 4.28 13.67 30.70
C PHE A 384 4.83 12.25 30.45
N VAL A 385 4.82 11.72 29.21
CA VAL A 385 5.86 10.79 28.71
C VAL A 385 5.98 10.85 27.17
N GLN A 386 6.96 11.59 26.63
CA GLN A 386 7.53 11.29 25.31
C GLN A 386 8.86 12.05 25.07
N MET A 387 10.00 11.45 25.43
CA MET A 387 11.31 12.03 25.11
C MET A 387 12.48 11.02 25.04
N GLU A 388 12.25 9.80 24.55
CA GLU A 388 13.30 8.75 24.53
C GLU A 388 13.34 7.86 23.27
N GLN A 389 12.89 8.37 22.10
CA GLN A 389 13.01 7.66 20.80
C GLN A 389 13.53 8.56 19.65
N ILE A 390 14.59 9.32 19.89
CA ILE A 390 15.35 10.01 18.81
C ILE A 390 16.85 9.81 19.04
N SER A 391 17.34 8.59 18.83
CA SER A 391 18.79 8.29 18.80
C SER A 391 19.22 7.20 17.80
N LEU A 392 18.28 6.58 17.08
CA LEU A 392 18.54 5.50 16.11
C LEU A 392 17.92 5.79 14.73
N PHE A 393 18.30 6.91 14.13
CA PHE A 393 18.15 7.17 12.69
C PHE A 393 19.34 8.00 12.21
N ASN A 394 20.32 7.34 11.58
CA ASN A 394 21.52 7.99 11.05
C ASN A 394 21.80 7.54 9.60
N GLU A 395 20.83 7.78 8.71
CA GLU A 395 21.03 7.74 7.26
C GLU A 395 20.66 9.08 6.61
N ARG A 396 21.46 9.49 5.61
CA ARG A 396 21.35 10.80 4.97
C ARG A 396 20.26 10.84 3.90
N ARG A 397 19.07 11.33 4.25
CA ARG A 397 18.13 11.95 3.29
C ARG A 397 17.55 13.26 3.85
N SER A 398 17.59 14.33 3.06
CA SER A 398 17.13 15.67 3.48
C SER A 398 15.60 15.79 3.42
N VAL A 399 14.94 15.53 4.55
CA VAL A 399 13.49 15.67 4.71
C VAL A 399 13.10 17.16 4.69
N ARG A 400 12.23 17.55 3.74
CA ARG A 400 11.56 18.85 3.75
C ARG A 400 10.09 18.66 4.16
N CYS A 401 9.77 19.02 5.41
CA CYS A 401 8.39 19.17 5.86
C CYS A 401 7.72 20.33 5.14
N VAL A 402 6.46 20.15 4.72
CA VAL A 402 5.63 21.22 4.19
C VAL A 402 4.42 21.42 5.12
N ASN A 403 4.37 22.61 5.73
CA ASN A 403 3.27 23.17 6.55
C ASN A 403 3.13 22.62 7.98
N TRP A 404 3.34 23.49 8.99
CA TRP A 404 3.17 23.17 10.43
C TRP A 404 1.75 23.50 10.95
N SER A 405 0.95 24.27 10.21
CA SER A 405 -0.28 24.90 10.72
C SER A 405 -1.44 23.94 11.10
N SER A 406 -1.29 22.63 10.89
CA SER A 406 -2.26 21.58 11.26
C SER A 406 -1.71 20.50 12.20
N GLY A 407 -0.48 20.64 12.70
CA GLY A 407 0.13 19.66 13.62
C GLY A 407 0.53 18.32 12.99
N LYS A 408 0.60 18.20 11.66
CA LYS A 408 1.11 17.02 10.94
C LYS A 408 2.01 17.45 9.77
N CYS A 409 3.25 16.97 9.72
CA CYS A 409 4.19 17.21 8.61
C CYS A 409 3.98 16.20 7.48
N TRP A 410 4.10 16.67 6.23
CA TRP A 410 3.99 15.85 5.00
C TRP A 410 5.11 16.17 4.00
N LEU A 411 5.40 15.21 3.11
CA LEU A 411 6.52 15.26 2.15
C LEU A 411 6.03 15.66 0.74
N LYS A 412 6.94 16.12 -0.12
CA LYS A 412 6.57 16.62 -1.48
C LYS A 412 5.96 15.54 -2.39
N SER A 413 6.18 14.25 -2.10
CA SER A 413 5.54 13.10 -2.75
C SER A 413 4.03 12.98 -2.42
N ASP A 414 3.58 13.45 -1.26
CA ASP A 414 2.16 13.40 -0.86
C ASP A 414 1.24 14.26 -1.73
N LEU A 415 1.79 15.20 -2.52
CA LEU A 415 0.99 16.03 -3.42
C LEU A 415 0.52 15.29 -4.70
N ARG A 416 1.18 14.19 -5.12
CA ARG A 416 0.62 13.30 -6.16
C ARG A 416 -0.52 12.43 -5.62
N ARG A 417 -0.41 12.01 -4.36
CA ARG A 417 -1.42 11.26 -3.58
C ARG A 417 -2.83 11.91 -3.66
N LYS A 418 -2.89 13.25 -3.74
CA LYS A 418 -4.15 14.02 -3.82
C LYS A 418 -5.04 13.75 -5.04
N ARG A 419 -4.58 13.13 -6.13
CA ARG A 419 -5.48 12.69 -7.22
C ARG A 419 -6.32 11.45 -6.87
N GLY A 420 -5.86 10.62 -5.93
CA GLY A 420 -6.62 9.48 -5.39
C GLY A 420 -7.43 9.79 -4.13
N MET A 421 -7.03 10.82 -3.35
CA MET A 421 -7.61 11.12 -2.02
C MET A 421 -9.00 11.77 -2.02
N ALA A 422 -9.67 11.94 -3.17
CA ALA A 422 -11.00 12.57 -3.23
C ALA A 422 -12.05 11.88 -2.34
N GLU A 423 -12.00 10.54 -2.22
CA GLU A 423 -12.88 9.78 -1.32
C GLU A 423 -12.57 9.97 0.17
N VAL A 424 -11.32 10.30 0.52
CA VAL A 424 -10.90 10.53 1.91
C VAL A 424 -11.25 11.97 2.31
N GLU A 425 -10.82 12.98 1.54
CA GLU A 425 -11.07 14.39 1.84
C GLU A 425 -12.57 14.77 1.88
N GLU A 426 -13.47 13.98 1.28
CA GLU A 426 -14.93 14.18 1.36
C GLU A 426 -15.55 13.54 2.63
N TYR A 427 -14.91 12.53 3.22
CA TYR A 427 -15.26 12.03 4.54
C TYR A 427 -14.83 13.02 5.64
N GLU A 428 -13.56 13.48 5.58
CA GLU A 428 -12.97 14.43 6.54
C GLU A 428 -13.70 15.79 6.62
N ARG A 429 -14.34 16.22 5.52
CA ARG A 429 -15.09 17.48 5.47
C ARG A 429 -16.55 17.37 5.93
N GLY A 430 -17.09 16.14 6.02
CA GLY A 430 -18.48 15.90 6.43
C GLY A 430 -18.62 15.55 7.92
N HIS A 431 -17.62 14.85 8.48
CA HIS A 431 -17.56 14.48 9.89
C HIS A 431 -16.14 14.78 10.39
N GLY A 432 -16.01 15.33 11.61
CA GLY A 432 -14.74 15.81 12.18
C GLY A 432 -13.72 14.72 12.57
N ALA A 433 -13.65 13.61 11.84
CA ALA A 433 -12.68 12.55 11.98
C ALA A 433 -11.87 12.44 10.68
N GLY A 434 -10.53 12.51 10.80
CA GLY A 434 -9.59 12.27 9.69
C GLY A 434 -9.56 10.80 9.26
N PRO A 435 -8.40 10.25 8.83
CA PRO A 435 -8.16 8.81 8.72
C PRO A 435 -7.96 8.18 10.12
N GLN A 436 -8.64 8.76 11.12
CA GLN A 436 -8.64 8.49 12.55
C GLN A 436 -10.03 8.00 12.98
N GLY A 437 -10.87 7.55 12.03
CA GLY A 437 -12.17 6.92 12.28
C GLY A 437 -12.08 5.49 12.81
N THR A 438 -10.89 4.88 12.79
CA THR A 438 -10.64 3.61 13.48
C THR A 438 -10.75 3.83 14.99
N ARG A 439 -11.47 2.95 15.68
CA ARG A 439 -11.72 2.99 17.13
C ARG A 439 -10.45 2.66 17.93
N GLU A 440 -9.40 3.46 17.80
CA GLU A 440 -8.09 3.19 18.38
C GLU A 440 -8.08 3.60 19.86
N VAL A 441 -7.84 2.65 20.75
CA VAL A 441 -7.63 2.91 22.18
C VAL A 441 -6.14 2.72 22.46
N ASN A 442 -5.54 3.70 23.16
CA ASN A 442 -4.20 3.60 23.71
C ASN A 442 -4.32 3.34 25.21
N PHE A 443 -4.00 2.13 25.65
CA PHE A 443 -4.01 1.74 27.06
C PHE A 443 -2.62 1.26 27.45
N CYS A 444 -1.98 1.92 28.44
CA CYS A 444 -0.62 1.60 28.89
C CYS A 444 0.39 1.39 27.74
N SER A 445 0.39 2.30 26.75
CA SER A 445 1.19 2.29 25.51
C SER A 445 0.82 1.24 24.44
N ILE A 446 -0.13 0.34 24.72
CA ILE A 446 -0.66 -0.63 23.77
C ILE A 446 -1.73 0.05 22.89
N ARG A 447 -1.58 -0.02 21.57
CA ARG A 447 -2.49 0.58 20.57
C ARG A 447 -3.23 -0.52 19.79
N PHE A 448 -4.52 -0.65 20.03
CA PHE A 448 -5.38 -1.64 19.37
C PHE A 448 -6.77 -1.09 19.04
N ASN A 449 -7.44 -1.75 18.10
CA ASN A 449 -8.88 -1.63 17.90
C ASN A 449 -9.58 -2.59 18.88
N PRO A 450 -10.32 -2.12 19.89
CA PRO A 450 -10.93 -2.97 20.89
C PRO A 450 -12.12 -3.75 20.32
N VAL A 451 -12.82 -3.22 19.31
CA VAL A 451 -13.92 -3.95 18.65
C VAL A 451 -13.35 -5.16 17.93
N VAL A 452 -12.33 -4.97 17.09
CA VAL A 452 -11.69 -6.08 16.37
C VAL A 452 -11.01 -7.05 17.34
N SER A 453 -10.17 -6.55 18.25
CA SER A 453 -9.36 -7.40 19.11
C SER A 453 -10.19 -8.20 20.11
N LEU A 454 -11.19 -7.58 20.75
CA LEU A 454 -12.02 -8.27 21.75
C LEU A 454 -13.03 -9.23 21.10
N LEU A 455 -13.59 -8.91 19.92
CA LEU A 455 -14.46 -9.84 19.21
C LEU A 455 -13.68 -11.04 18.65
N ALA A 456 -12.52 -10.80 18.02
CA ALA A 456 -11.66 -11.88 17.54
C ALA A 456 -11.15 -12.76 18.70
N ALA A 457 -10.67 -12.15 19.79
CA ALA A 457 -10.28 -12.90 21.00
C ALA A 457 -11.47 -13.66 21.61
N GLY A 458 -12.67 -13.07 21.68
CA GLY A 458 -13.87 -13.72 22.20
C GLY A 458 -14.29 -14.94 21.37
N VAL A 459 -14.21 -14.85 20.04
CA VAL A 459 -14.47 -15.99 19.14
C VAL A 459 -13.41 -17.08 19.31
N LEU A 460 -12.13 -16.72 19.30
CA LEU A 460 -11.02 -17.69 19.39
C LEU A 460 -10.94 -18.38 20.76
N TRP A 461 -11.04 -17.62 21.86
CA TRP A 461 -11.05 -18.19 23.21
C TRP A 461 -12.36 -18.91 23.54
N GLY A 462 -13.49 -18.49 22.94
CA GLY A 462 -14.75 -19.24 22.98
C GLY A 462 -14.64 -20.58 22.27
N PHE A 463 -13.98 -20.63 21.11
CA PHE A 463 -13.67 -21.86 20.39
C PHE A 463 -12.71 -22.78 21.18
N VAL A 464 -11.63 -22.23 21.75
CA VAL A 464 -10.71 -22.98 22.64
C VAL A 464 -11.47 -23.59 23.81
N LEU A 465 -12.35 -22.81 24.46
CA LEU A 465 -13.14 -23.29 25.58
C LEU A 465 -14.11 -24.41 25.15
N TYR A 466 -14.78 -24.25 24.00
CA TYR A 466 -15.66 -25.27 23.44
C TYR A 466 -14.92 -26.57 23.13
N ALA A 467 -13.82 -26.50 22.35
CA ALA A 467 -13.03 -27.65 21.94
C ALA A 467 -12.34 -28.41 23.09
N VAL A 468 -12.17 -27.77 24.26
CA VAL A 468 -11.56 -28.41 25.45
C VAL A 468 -12.60 -28.88 26.48
N LEU A 469 -13.85 -28.37 26.44
CA LEU A 469 -14.91 -28.75 27.39
C LEU A 469 -15.97 -29.70 26.83
N ASP A 470 -16.10 -29.81 25.50
CA ASP A 470 -17.09 -30.67 24.85
C ASP A 470 -16.40 -31.91 24.27
N ASP A 471 -16.65 -33.08 24.87
CA ASP A 471 -16.12 -34.37 24.44
C ASP A 471 -16.59 -34.75 23.01
N GLU A 472 -17.70 -34.18 22.52
CA GLU A 472 -18.22 -34.44 21.16
C GLU A 472 -17.71 -33.44 20.10
N ALA A 473 -16.88 -32.45 20.47
CA ALA A 473 -16.45 -31.36 19.59
C ALA A 473 -15.83 -31.85 18.26
N VAL A 474 -15.08 -32.95 18.27
CA VAL A 474 -14.46 -33.54 17.06
C VAL A 474 -15.49 -34.02 16.06
N THR A 475 -16.54 -34.67 16.55
CA THR A 475 -17.65 -35.19 15.74
C THR A 475 -18.33 -34.02 15.04
N VAL A 476 -18.60 -32.95 15.79
CA VAL A 476 -19.19 -31.70 15.27
C VAL A 476 -18.26 -31.04 14.23
N PHE A 477 -16.94 -31.03 14.44
CA PHE A 477 -15.99 -30.51 13.44
C PHE A 477 -15.99 -31.36 12.15
N GLY A 478 -16.07 -32.69 12.26
CA GLY A 478 -16.19 -33.61 11.13
C GLY A 478 -17.51 -33.40 10.35
N GLU A 479 -18.62 -33.17 11.05
CA GLU A 479 -19.90 -32.80 10.43
C GLU A 479 -19.80 -31.46 9.68
N TRP A 480 -19.14 -30.45 10.25
CA TRP A 480 -18.93 -29.17 9.56
C TRP A 480 -18.05 -29.32 8.32
N GLN A 481 -16.97 -30.11 8.37
CA GLN A 481 -16.15 -30.44 7.20
C GLN A 481 -17.00 -31.10 6.11
N SER A 482 -17.73 -32.16 6.47
CA SER A 482 -18.57 -32.92 5.53
C SER A 482 -19.70 -32.08 4.93
N TRP A 483 -20.28 -31.15 5.69
CA TRP A 483 -21.25 -30.19 5.18
C TRP A 483 -20.65 -29.25 4.13
N VAL A 484 -19.46 -28.69 4.39
CA VAL A 484 -18.77 -27.80 3.43
C VAL A 484 -18.39 -28.55 2.16
N THR A 485 -17.83 -29.75 2.28
CA THR A 485 -17.37 -30.53 1.12
C THR A 485 -18.54 -31.00 0.25
N SER A 486 -19.57 -31.62 0.84
CA SER A 486 -20.76 -32.09 0.12
C SER A 486 -21.58 -30.97 -0.55
N THR A 487 -21.55 -29.75 0.00
CA THR A 487 -22.36 -28.62 -0.52
C THR A 487 -21.57 -27.67 -1.42
N PHE A 488 -20.29 -27.43 -1.13
CA PHE A 488 -19.50 -26.34 -1.72
C PHE A 488 -18.21 -26.78 -2.43
N THR A 489 -17.93 -28.09 -2.63
CA THR A 489 -16.79 -28.58 -3.44
C THR A 489 -16.62 -27.78 -4.74
N TRP A 490 -17.70 -27.62 -5.51
CA TRP A 490 -17.72 -26.86 -6.77
C TRP A 490 -17.26 -25.40 -6.62
N LEU A 491 -17.55 -24.75 -5.48
CA LEU A 491 -17.23 -23.36 -5.23
C LEU A 491 -15.73 -23.17 -4.98
N TYR A 492 -15.10 -24.08 -4.24
CA TYR A 492 -13.64 -24.07 -4.05
C TYR A 492 -12.93 -24.27 -5.38
N ILE A 493 -13.31 -25.32 -6.13
CA ILE A 493 -12.72 -25.64 -7.43
C ILE A 493 -12.84 -24.46 -8.41
N VAL A 494 -14.06 -24.00 -8.69
CA VAL A 494 -14.26 -22.88 -9.64
C VAL A 494 -13.64 -21.57 -9.15
N SER A 495 -13.44 -21.40 -7.83
CA SER A 495 -12.77 -20.20 -7.31
C SER A 495 -11.28 -20.15 -7.65
N GLN A 496 -10.57 -21.27 -7.51
CA GLN A 496 -9.15 -21.37 -7.85
C GLN A 496 -8.92 -21.13 -9.34
N ASP A 497 -9.75 -21.76 -10.20
CA ASP A 497 -9.70 -21.57 -11.65
C ASP A 497 -10.02 -20.12 -12.03
N TYR A 498 -11.09 -19.53 -11.48
CA TYR A 498 -11.44 -18.14 -11.73
C TYR A 498 -10.28 -17.20 -11.37
N TRP A 499 -9.63 -17.42 -10.23
CA TRP A 499 -8.50 -16.61 -9.80
C TRP A 499 -7.28 -16.76 -10.72
N LEU A 500 -7.01 -17.95 -11.24
CA LEU A 500 -6.01 -18.17 -12.29
C LEU A 500 -6.35 -17.36 -13.55
N PHE A 501 -7.58 -17.51 -14.08
CA PHE A 501 -8.03 -16.80 -15.27
C PHE A 501 -8.16 -15.28 -15.06
N TYR A 502 -8.32 -14.80 -13.83
CA TYR A 502 -8.35 -13.38 -13.46
C TYR A 502 -6.96 -12.72 -13.52
N LEU A 503 -5.90 -13.44 -13.12
CA LEU A 503 -4.54 -12.88 -13.11
C LEU A 503 -3.97 -12.63 -14.51
N PHE A 504 -4.34 -13.43 -15.51
CA PHE A 504 -3.91 -13.23 -16.91
C PHE A 504 -4.28 -11.85 -17.50
N PRO A 505 -5.56 -11.44 -17.59
CA PRO A 505 -5.93 -10.13 -18.09
C PRO A 505 -5.43 -9.00 -17.19
N LEU A 506 -5.35 -9.21 -15.87
CA LEU A 506 -4.79 -8.22 -14.95
C LEU A 506 -3.32 -7.92 -15.24
N CYS A 507 -2.51 -8.96 -15.48
CA CYS A 507 -1.12 -8.82 -15.94
C CYS A 507 -1.02 -8.24 -17.35
N TYR A 508 -1.96 -8.53 -18.25
CA TYR A 508 -1.96 -8.02 -19.62
C TYR A 508 -2.27 -6.52 -19.69
N TYR A 509 -3.29 -6.04 -18.98
CA TYR A 509 -3.72 -4.63 -19.03
C TYR A 509 -2.98 -3.73 -18.03
N TYR A 510 -2.59 -4.24 -16.86
CA TYR A 510 -2.06 -3.44 -15.74
C TYR A 510 -0.69 -3.92 -15.22
N GLY A 511 -0.06 -4.91 -15.86
CA GLY A 511 1.15 -5.57 -15.36
C GLY A 511 2.35 -4.67 -15.11
N ASP A 512 2.48 -3.55 -15.83
CA ASP A 512 3.60 -2.60 -15.68
C ASP A 512 3.40 -1.58 -14.55
N MET A 513 2.22 -1.53 -13.92
CA MET A 513 1.99 -0.68 -12.75
C MET A 513 2.81 -1.16 -11.55
N LYS A 514 3.43 -0.22 -10.82
CA LYS A 514 4.19 -0.51 -9.59
C LYS A 514 3.30 -0.52 -8.34
N LEU A 515 3.62 -1.39 -7.38
CA LEU A 515 3.11 -1.36 -6.01
C LEU A 515 3.84 -0.27 -5.20
N GLY A 516 3.58 0.99 -5.57
CA GLY A 516 4.30 2.16 -5.09
C GLY A 516 4.18 3.32 -6.09
N GLN A 517 5.05 4.33 -5.95
CA GLN A 517 5.18 5.40 -6.94
C GLN A 517 5.90 4.90 -8.21
N ASP A 518 5.70 5.59 -9.34
CA ASP A 518 6.27 5.16 -10.64
C ASP A 518 7.81 5.21 -10.65
N ASP A 519 8.40 6.11 -9.86
CA ASP A 519 9.84 6.29 -9.64
C ASP A 519 10.40 5.51 -8.43
N GLU A 520 9.56 4.75 -7.72
CA GLU A 520 9.98 3.94 -6.56
C GLU A 520 10.70 2.66 -7.02
N GLU A 521 11.85 2.36 -6.44
CA GLU A 521 12.62 1.12 -6.72
C GLU A 521 12.24 0.01 -5.71
N PRO A 522 12.42 -1.28 -6.05
CA PRO A 522 12.17 -2.38 -5.12
C PRO A 522 13.02 -2.29 -3.85
N GLU A 523 12.38 -2.42 -2.68
CA GLU A 523 13.04 -2.31 -1.37
C GLU A 523 14.05 -3.45 -1.12
N TYR A 524 13.72 -4.66 -1.59
CA TYR A 524 14.59 -5.83 -1.52
C TYR A 524 15.01 -6.26 -2.92
N GLY A 525 16.31 -6.50 -3.13
CA GLY A 525 16.83 -7.09 -4.37
C GLY A 525 16.23 -8.47 -4.65
N ASP A 526 16.17 -8.86 -5.93
CA ASP A 526 15.38 -10.00 -6.39
C ASP A 526 15.66 -11.29 -5.61
N LEU A 527 16.91 -11.74 -5.51
CA LEU A 527 17.26 -12.97 -4.78
C LEU A 527 16.81 -12.95 -3.31
N THR A 528 16.89 -11.79 -2.63
CA THR A 528 16.42 -11.61 -1.25
C THR A 528 14.90 -11.72 -1.18
N TYR A 529 14.19 -11.07 -2.10
CA TYR A 529 12.74 -11.15 -2.21
C TYR A 529 12.28 -12.60 -2.47
N LEU A 530 12.97 -13.34 -3.36
CA LEU A 530 12.65 -14.75 -3.65
C LEU A 530 12.77 -15.63 -2.40
N ALA A 531 13.87 -15.49 -1.65
CA ALA A 531 14.06 -16.23 -0.41
C ALA A 531 12.98 -15.91 0.64
N MET A 532 12.58 -14.63 0.76
CA MET A 532 11.56 -14.22 1.73
C MET A 532 10.14 -14.66 1.36
N VAL A 533 9.74 -14.57 0.08
CA VAL A 533 8.45 -15.11 -0.40
C VAL A 533 8.35 -16.60 -0.09
N TRP A 534 9.44 -17.34 -0.31
CA TRP A 534 9.48 -18.77 -0.04
C TRP A 534 9.35 -19.09 1.46
N CYS A 535 10.20 -18.51 2.32
CA CYS A 535 10.23 -18.82 3.76
C CYS A 535 8.92 -18.51 4.48
N ALA A 536 8.19 -17.49 4.03
CA ALA A 536 6.90 -17.11 4.63
C ALA A 536 5.71 -17.89 4.04
N GLY A 537 5.81 -18.37 2.80
CA GLY A 537 4.69 -18.99 2.09
C GLY A 537 4.54 -20.49 2.34
N VAL A 538 5.63 -21.24 2.52
CA VAL A 538 5.59 -22.70 2.71
C VAL A 538 6.72 -23.19 3.62
N ALA A 539 6.38 -24.06 4.57
CA ALA A 539 7.26 -24.46 5.68
C ALA A 539 7.01 -25.92 6.12
N ILE A 540 6.27 -26.13 7.23
CA ILE A 540 6.04 -27.43 7.87
C ILE A 540 5.43 -28.47 6.91
N GLY A 541 4.44 -28.08 6.11
CA GLY A 541 3.67 -29.00 5.28
C GLY A 541 4.50 -29.72 4.21
N LEU A 542 5.65 -29.18 3.78
CA LEU A 542 6.56 -29.89 2.87
C LEU A 542 7.27 -31.07 3.52
N ILE A 543 7.57 -31.00 4.82
CA ILE A 543 8.16 -32.13 5.54
C ILE A 543 7.06 -33.17 5.80
N PHE A 544 5.87 -32.73 6.23
CA PHE A 544 4.75 -33.63 6.52
C PHE A 544 4.22 -34.36 5.28
N TYR A 545 3.96 -33.64 4.18
CA TYR A 545 3.38 -34.18 2.95
C TYR A 545 4.41 -34.57 1.88
N GLY A 546 5.68 -34.14 2.01
CA GLY A 546 6.74 -34.34 1.00
C GLY A 546 6.99 -35.79 0.57
N VAL A 547 6.77 -36.73 1.49
CA VAL A 547 6.82 -38.18 1.24
C VAL A 547 5.42 -38.78 1.27
N SER A 548 4.60 -38.40 2.26
CA SER A 548 3.34 -39.08 2.56
C SER A 548 2.27 -38.89 1.48
N GLU A 549 2.11 -37.70 0.90
CA GLU A 549 1.12 -37.42 -0.14
C GLU A 549 1.40 -38.17 -1.46
N PRO A 550 2.57 -38.03 -2.11
CA PRO A 550 2.84 -38.73 -3.36
C PRO A 550 2.90 -40.26 -3.17
N LEU A 551 3.35 -40.74 -2.00
CA LEU A 551 3.32 -42.16 -1.67
C LEU A 551 1.87 -42.65 -1.54
N THR A 552 1.04 -41.99 -0.71
CA THR A 552 -0.36 -42.36 -0.51
C THR A 552 -1.13 -42.34 -1.83
N HIS A 553 -1.00 -41.26 -2.61
CA HIS A 553 -1.64 -41.17 -3.92
C HIS A 553 -1.14 -42.20 -4.95
N SER A 554 0.03 -42.81 -4.76
CA SER A 554 0.56 -43.87 -5.64
C SER A 554 0.22 -45.30 -5.22
N VAL A 555 -0.14 -45.54 -3.94
CA VAL A 555 -0.36 -46.89 -3.38
C VAL A 555 -1.81 -47.12 -2.98
N ASP A 556 -2.50 -46.08 -2.53
CA ASP A 556 -3.86 -46.21 -2.02
C ASP A 556 -4.86 -46.48 -3.15
N ALA A 557 -5.60 -47.57 -3.02
CA ALA A 557 -6.69 -47.97 -3.92
C ALA A 557 -7.92 -47.06 -3.80
N ILE A 558 -8.01 -46.25 -2.74
CA ILE A 558 -9.05 -45.22 -2.57
C ILE A 558 -8.88 -44.08 -3.59
N ASN A 559 -7.68 -43.88 -4.14
CA ASN A 559 -7.43 -42.90 -5.19
C ASN A 559 -8.07 -43.34 -6.52
N LYS A 560 -9.02 -42.55 -7.05
CA LYS A 560 -9.71 -42.82 -8.32
C LYS A 560 -8.78 -42.89 -9.53
N TYR A 561 -7.67 -42.15 -9.50
CA TYR A 561 -6.65 -42.18 -10.55
C TYR A 561 -5.86 -43.50 -10.56
N ASN A 562 -6.12 -44.40 -9.59
CA ASN A 562 -5.57 -45.75 -9.51
C ASN A 562 -6.66 -46.86 -9.59
N ASN A 563 -7.88 -46.61 -9.08
CA ASN A 563 -8.92 -47.62 -8.85
C ASN A 563 -9.60 -48.20 -10.13
N ASN A 564 -9.23 -47.74 -11.33
CA ASN A 564 -9.85 -48.21 -12.57
C ASN A 564 -9.42 -49.63 -12.99
N GLY A 565 -8.33 -50.17 -12.43
CA GLY A 565 -7.80 -51.51 -12.75
C GLY A 565 -7.13 -51.64 -14.12
N TYR A 566 -6.96 -50.53 -14.85
CA TYR A 566 -6.23 -50.44 -16.13
C TYR A 566 -4.83 -49.84 -15.99
N PHE A 567 -4.58 -49.10 -14.91
CA PHE A 567 -3.30 -48.46 -14.64
C PHE A 567 -2.31 -49.46 -14.06
N ASN A 568 -1.08 -49.45 -14.57
CA ASN A 568 0.03 -50.20 -13.97
C ASN A 568 0.67 -49.38 -12.83
N GLU A 569 1.52 -50.02 -12.01
CA GLU A 569 2.15 -49.35 -10.86
C GLU A 569 2.92 -48.07 -11.23
N ASN A 570 3.49 -47.98 -12.44
CA ASN A 570 4.22 -46.79 -12.89
C ASN A 570 3.27 -45.64 -13.25
N ASP A 571 2.11 -45.94 -13.82
CA ASP A 571 1.06 -44.95 -14.05
C ASP A 571 0.58 -44.39 -12.71
N MET A 572 0.34 -45.27 -11.72
CA MET A 572 -0.04 -44.90 -10.35
C MET A 572 1.01 -44.02 -9.66
N ALA A 573 2.30 -44.32 -9.84
CA ALA A 573 3.40 -43.51 -9.30
C ALA A 573 3.47 -42.10 -9.92
N ILE A 574 3.26 -41.99 -11.23
CA ILE A 574 3.24 -40.70 -11.95
C ILE A 574 1.99 -39.91 -11.56
N ASN A 575 0.83 -40.58 -11.45
CA ASN A 575 -0.42 -39.97 -10.97
C ASN A 575 -0.25 -39.40 -9.55
N GLY A 576 0.37 -40.15 -8.64
CA GLY A 576 0.61 -39.70 -7.27
C GLY A 576 1.45 -38.42 -7.21
N LEU A 577 2.53 -38.35 -7.98
CA LEU A 577 3.35 -37.14 -8.10
C LEU A 577 2.60 -36.00 -8.82
N HIS A 578 1.81 -36.29 -9.86
CA HIS A 578 1.03 -35.30 -10.59
C HIS A 578 -0.01 -34.58 -9.72
N ILE A 579 -0.77 -35.33 -8.93
CA ILE A 579 -1.78 -34.83 -7.98
C ILE A 579 -1.11 -33.97 -6.90
N THR A 580 0.04 -34.43 -6.39
CA THR A 580 0.84 -33.67 -5.42
C THR A 580 1.29 -32.33 -6.02
N LEU A 581 1.78 -32.31 -7.26
CA LEU A 581 2.13 -31.05 -7.94
C LEU A 581 0.93 -30.16 -8.26
N PHE A 582 -0.30 -30.70 -8.28
CA PHE A 582 -1.51 -29.91 -8.42
C PHE A 582 -1.87 -29.18 -7.12
N HIS A 583 -1.87 -29.89 -5.99
CA HIS A 583 -2.15 -29.30 -4.68
C HIS A 583 -1.13 -28.26 -4.20
N TRP A 584 0.14 -28.41 -4.60
CA TRP A 584 1.26 -27.53 -4.20
C TRP A 584 1.76 -26.60 -5.30
N GLY A 585 1.21 -26.72 -6.51
CA GLY A 585 1.63 -25.96 -7.70
C GLY A 585 0.96 -24.60 -7.83
N PHE A 586 0.74 -24.16 -9.07
CA PHE A 586 0.28 -22.80 -9.36
C PHE A 586 -0.94 -22.37 -8.56
N LEU A 587 -1.98 -23.21 -8.47
CA LEU A 587 -3.24 -22.88 -7.81
C LEU A 587 -3.06 -22.54 -6.31
N ALA A 588 -2.14 -23.22 -5.62
CA ALA A 588 -1.85 -22.94 -4.20
C ALA A 588 -1.37 -21.50 -3.94
N TRP A 589 -0.67 -20.89 -4.91
CA TRP A 589 -0.01 -19.59 -4.74
C TRP A 589 -0.81 -18.40 -5.30
N ILE A 590 -1.88 -18.66 -6.05
CA ILE A 590 -2.74 -17.65 -6.67
C ILE A 590 -3.45 -16.80 -5.61
N VAL A 591 -3.91 -17.43 -4.53
CA VAL A 591 -4.57 -16.75 -3.41
C VAL A 591 -3.64 -15.77 -2.69
N TYR A 592 -2.34 -16.12 -2.59
CA TYR A 592 -1.30 -15.25 -2.05
C TYR A 592 -1.01 -14.08 -2.99
N ALA A 593 -0.92 -14.33 -4.30
CA ALA A 593 -0.71 -13.29 -5.30
C ALA A 593 -1.83 -12.24 -5.30
N ILE A 594 -3.10 -12.65 -5.33
CA ILE A 594 -4.26 -11.73 -5.32
C ILE A 594 -4.27 -10.86 -4.06
N THR A 595 -4.01 -11.46 -2.91
CA THR A 595 -3.97 -10.74 -1.63
C THR A 595 -2.81 -9.74 -1.59
N ALA A 596 -1.60 -10.18 -1.98
CA ALA A 596 -0.41 -9.34 -2.02
C ALA A 596 -0.57 -8.14 -2.97
N LEU A 597 -1.12 -8.36 -4.16
CA LEU A 597 -1.43 -7.31 -5.13
C LEU A 597 -2.46 -6.31 -4.57
N THR A 598 -3.57 -6.81 -4.01
CA THR A 598 -4.66 -5.96 -3.52
C THR A 598 -4.21 -5.09 -2.36
N MET A 599 -3.55 -5.68 -1.36
CA MET A 599 -3.02 -4.96 -0.20
C MET A 599 -1.86 -4.04 -0.59
N GLY A 600 -0.91 -4.52 -1.38
CA GLY A 600 0.26 -3.73 -1.79
C GLY A 600 -0.11 -2.52 -2.65
N PHE A 601 -1.05 -2.67 -3.59
CA PHE A 601 -1.50 -1.58 -4.44
C PHE A 601 -2.24 -0.49 -3.64
N LEU A 602 -3.19 -0.90 -2.80
CA LEU A 602 -3.98 0.04 -2.00
C LEU A 602 -3.15 0.68 -0.87
N SER A 603 -2.19 -0.03 -0.29
CA SER A 603 -1.35 0.50 0.79
C SER A 603 -0.21 1.37 0.27
N TYR A 604 0.57 0.94 -0.73
CA TYR A 604 1.76 1.68 -1.18
C TYR A 604 1.46 2.70 -2.28
N ARG A 605 0.53 2.41 -3.20
CA ARG A 605 0.19 3.35 -4.29
C ARG A 605 -0.93 4.31 -3.93
N LYS A 606 -2.02 3.83 -3.30
CA LYS A 606 -3.10 4.72 -2.79
C LYS A 606 -2.80 5.29 -1.39
N GLY A 607 -1.87 4.69 -0.64
CA GLY A 607 -1.45 5.22 0.66
C GLY A 607 -2.44 4.94 1.80
N LEU A 608 -3.21 3.85 1.71
CA LEU A 608 -4.16 3.43 2.75
C LEU A 608 -3.46 2.56 3.84
N PRO A 609 -4.06 2.42 5.04
CA PRO A 609 -3.55 1.51 6.08
C PRO A 609 -3.42 0.07 5.58
N LEU A 610 -2.37 -0.64 6.03
CA LEU A 610 -2.12 -2.05 5.71
C LEU A 610 -3.00 -2.97 6.59
N CYS A 611 -4.32 -2.88 6.40
CA CYS A 611 -5.36 -3.67 7.06
C CYS A 611 -6.07 -4.54 6.05
N PHE A 612 -6.76 -5.60 6.48
CA PHE A 612 -7.55 -6.39 5.55
C PHE A 612 -8.80 -5.66 5.06
N ARG A 613 -9.45 -4.86 5.91
CA ARG A 613 -10.56 -3.95 5.51
C ARG A 613 -10.24 -3.10 4.29
N THR A 614 -8.99 -2.63 4.18
CA THR A 614 -8.52 -1.77 3.09
C THR A 614 -8.70 -2.43 1.72
N THR A 615 -8.59 -3.76 1.64
CA THR A 615 -8.73 -4.52 0.38
C THR A 615 -10.07 -4.28 -0.32
N LEU A 616 -11.14 -4.00 0.43
CA LEU A 616 -12.48 -3.74 -0.10
C LEU A 616 -12.86 -2.25 -0.14
N ALA A 617 -11.94 -1.33 0.18
CA ALA A 617 -12.21 0.12 0.16
C ALA A 617 -12.79 0.63 -1.19
N PRO A 618 -12.28 0.24 -2.37
CA PRO A 618 -12.89 0.55 -3.68
C PRO A 618 -14.34 0.09 -3.88
N LEU A 619 -14.82 -0.88 -3.11
CA LEU A 619 -16.21 -1.37 -3.16
C LEU A 619 -17.06 -0.75 -2.04
N PHE A 620 -16.63 -0.93 -0.79
CA PHE A 620 -17.39 -0.54 0.40
C PHE A 620 -17.35 0.97 0.68
N GLY A 621 -16.33 1.70 0.18
CA GLY A 621 -16.20 3.14 0.35
C GLY A 621 -16.17 3.53 1.83
N LYS A 622 -17.18 4.27 2.29
CA LYS A 622 -17.31 4.69 3.71
C LYS A 622 -17.54 3.52 4.68
N ALA A 623 -18.24 2.45 4.26
CA ALA A 623 -18.54 1.31 5.13
C ALA A 623 -17.29 0.55 5.59
N THR A 624 -16.18 0.67 4.84
CA THR A 624 -14.85 0.15 5.18
C THR A 624 -14.33 0.63 6.53
N TRP A 625 -14.73 1.83 6.96
CA TRP A 625 -14.23 2.45 8.20
C TRP A 625 -15.21 2.32 9.37
N GLY A 626 -16.34 1.64 9.18
CA GLY A 626 -17.30 1.29 10.22
C GLY A 626 -17.33 -0.20 10.52
N TRP A 627 -18.42 -0.66 11.14
CA TRP A 627 -18.61 -2.04 11.60
C TRP A 627 -18.36 -3.13 10.55
N MET A 628 -18.60 -2.88 9.25
CA MET A 628 -18.32 -3.88 8.19
C MET A 628 -16.82 -4.10 7.99
N GLY A 629 -16.01 -3.06 8.11
CA GLY A 629 -14.55 -3.18 8.09
C GLY A 629 -14.01 -3.84 9.36
N ASP A 630 -14.60 -3.55 10.52
CA ASP A 630 -14.28 -4.24 11.77
C ASP A 630 -14.64 -5.74 11.67
N LEU A 631 -15.83 -6.10 11.15
CA LEU A 631 -16.24 -7.49 10.95
C LEU A 631 -15.32 -8.23 9.99
N LEU A 632 -14.88 -7.58 8.91
CA LEU A 632 -13.94 -8.15 7.95
C LEU A 632 -12.56 -8.40 8.59
N ASP A 633 -12.04 -7.45 9.39
CA ASP A 633 -10.78 -7.67 10.10
C ASP A 633 -10.92 -8.76 11.19
N VAL A 634 -12.05 -8.86 11.90
CA VAL A 634 -12.34 -9.96 12.85
C VAL A 634 -12.35 -11.31 12.13
N LEU A 635 -13.11 -11.43 11.03
CA LEU A 635 -13.14 -12.63 10.20
C LEU A 635 -11.72 -13.00 9.74
N THR A 636 -10.95 -12.01 9.30
CA THR A 636 -9.58 -12.21 8.83
C THR A 636 -8.67 -12.75 9.94
N ILE A 637 -8.73 -12.21 11.16
CA ILE A 637 -7.94 -12.72 12.29
C ILE A 637 -8.31 -14.18 12.60
N VAL A 638 -9.61 -14.49 12.67
CA VAL A 638 -10.08 -15.87 12.95
C VAL A 638 -9.64 -16.83 11.84
N THR A 639 -9.75 -16.42 10.57
CA THR A 639 -9.30 -17.20 9.41
C THR A 639 -7.78 -17.42 9.40
N ILE A 640 -6.96 -16.41 9.75
CA ILE A 640 -5.50 -16.57 9.90
C ILE A 640 -5.19 -17.63 10.96
N VAL A 641 -5.78 -17.51 12.15
CA VAL A 641 -5.49 -18.42 13.27
C VAL A 641 -5.94 -19.85 12.96
N ALA A 642 -7.09 -20.03 12.31
CA ALA A 642 -7.57 -21.32 11.80
C ALA A 642 -6.58 -21.98 10.81
N GLY A 643 -6.06 -21.20 9.87
CA GLY A 643 -5.05 -21.71 8.93
C GLY A 643 -3.71 -22.00 9.60
N LEU A 644 -3.26 -21.16 10.53
CA LEU A 644 -2.00 -21.36 11.26
C LEU A 644 -2.05 -22.57 12.19
N CYS A 645 -3.15 -22.77 12.93
CA CYS A 645 -3.27 -23.86 13.89
C CYS A 645 -3.14 -25.25 13.25
N THR A 646 -3.58 -25.38 12.00
CA THR A 646 -3.38 -26.58 11.17
C THR A 646 -1.88 -26.90 11.02
N SER A 647 -1.09 -25.94 10.56
CA SER A 647 0.36 -26.09 10.38
C SER A 647 1.09 -26.35 11.69
N LEU A 648 0.70 -25.66 12.77
CA LEU A 648 1.26 -25.86 14.12
C LEU A 648 0.98 -27.29 14.62
N GLY A 649 -0.25 -27.79 14.44
CA GLY A 649 -0.62 -29.17 14.79
C GLY A 649 0.16 -30.22 14.00
N LEU A 650 0.23 -30.09 12.67
CA LEU A 650 1.04 -30.97 11.81
C LEU A 650 2.51 -30.98 12.22
N GLY A 651 3.08 -29.81 12.53
CA GLY A 651 4.49 -29.68 12.92
C GLY A 651 4.81 -30.28 14.28
N ALA A 652 3.90 -30.14 15.24
CA ALA A 652 4.04 -30.77 16.55
C ALA A 652 4.06 -32.30 16.45
N ARG A 653 3.14 -32.88 15.67
CA ARG A 653 3.12 -34.32 15.37
C ARG A 653 4.41 -34.79 14.69
N GLN A 654 4.87 -34.04 13.68
CA GLN A 654 6.13 -34.31 12.98
C GLN A 654 7.33 -34.31 13.94
N ILE A 655 7.37 -33.38 14.90
CA ILE A 655 8.44 -33.32 15.90
C ILE A 655 8.35 -34.51 16.89
N VAL A 656 7.16 -34.85 17.38
CA VAL A 656 6.96 -36.01 18.27
C VAL A 656 7.38 -37.32 17.59
N GLY A 657 6.93 -37.58 16.35
CA GLY A 657 7.36 -38.77 15.59
C GLY A 657 8.87 -38.81 15.34
N GLY A 658 9.50 -37.66 15.12
CA GLY A 658 10.96 -37.55 15.00
C GLY A 658 11.69 -37.84 16.31
N LEU A 659 11.17 -37.36 17.45
CA LEU A 659 11.74 -37.62 18.77
C LEU A 659 11.61 -39.09 19.18
N GLN A 660 10.51 -39.77 18.79
CA GLN A 660 10.38 -41.22 18.91
C GLN A 660 11.41 -41.96 18.03
N ARG A 661 11.67 -41.47 16.81
CA ARG A 661 12.70 -42.05 15.91
C ARG A 661 14.14 -41.86 16.41
N LEU A 662 14.40 -40.86 17.26
CA LEU A 662 15.68 -40.67 17.93
C LEU A 662 15.78 -41.39 19.30
N GLU A 663 14.75 -42.13 19.72
CA GLU A 663 14.66 -42.77 21.05
C GLU A 663 14.72 -41.75 22.21
N TRP A 664 14.43 -40.48 21.95
CA TRP A 664 14.38 -39.41 22.97
C TRP A 664 13.03 -39.37 23.69
N LEU A 665 12.01 -39.97 23.08
CA LEU A 665 10.74 -40.33 23.70
C LEU A 665 10.58 -41.85 23.66
N ASP A 666 9.99 -42.42 24.69
CA ASP A 666 9.57 -43.82 24.62
C ASP A 666 8.49 -43.96 23.53
N GLY A 667 8.66 -44.92 22.62
CA GLY A 667 7.63 -45.25 21.64
C GLY A 667 6.51 -46.13 22.19
N SER A 668 6.57 -46.56 23.46
CA SER A 668 5.49 -47.31 24.14
C SER A 668 4.34 -46.42 24.63
N LEU A 669 4.50 -45.09 24.53
CA LEU A 669 3.47 -44.10 24.88
C LEU A 669 2.16 -44.34 24.14
N THR A 670 1.06 -44.20 24.87
CA THR A 670 -0.31 -44.26 24.34
C THR A 670 -0.64 -43.06 23.45
N GLU A 671 -1.68 -43.16 22.62
CA GLU A 671 -2.11 -42.04 21.76
C GLU A 671 -2.43 -40.77 22.57
N ASP A 672 -3.02 -40.91 23.75
CA ASP A 672 -3.30 -39.79 24.64
C ASP A 672 -2.00 -39.11 25.11
N GLU A 673 -1.01 -39.89 25.56
CA GLU A 673 0.31 -39.38 25.97
C GLU A 673 1.07 -38.71 24.82
N LEU A 674 0.95 -39.23 23.60
CA LEU A 674 1.51 -38.59 22.40
C LEU A 674 0.80 -37.28 22.05
N THR A 675 -0.52 -37.19 22.28
CA THR A 675 -1.30 -35.96 22.14
C THR A 675 -0.86 -34.90 23.14
N TYR A 676 -0.74 -35.27 24.43
CA TYR A 676 -0.23 -34.37 25.46
C TYR A 676 1.22 -33.94 25.18
N THR A 677 2.07 -34.84 24.68
CA THR A 677 3.44 -34.51 24.28
C THR A 677 3.44 -33.51 23.12
N ALA A 678 2.60 -33.69 22.10
CA ALA A 678 2.46 -32.74 20.99
C ALA A 678 1.98 -31.36 21.49
N ALA A 679 1.03 -31.31 22.42
CA ALA A 679 0.59 -30.07 23.05
C ALA A 679 1.72 -29.36 23.83
N VAL A 680 2.55 -30.10 24.57
CA VAL A 680 3.74 -29.58 25.25
C VAL A 680 4.78 -29.06 24.25
N VAL A 681 5.01 -29.76 23.14
CA VAL A 681 5.88 -29.30 22.05
C VAL A 681 5.40 -27.96 21.49
N ILE A 682 4.09 -27.79 21.25
CA ILE A 682 3.54 -26.49 20.83
C ILE A 682 3.80 -25.42 21.89
N ALA A 683 3.49 -25.68 23.17
CA ALA A 683 3.69 -24.71 24.23
C ALA A 683 5.16 -24.24 24.34
N ILE A 684 6.12 -25.16 24.22
CA ILE A 684 7.55 -24.85 24.21
C ILE A 684 7.94 -24.00 22.99
N ILE A 685 7.49 -24.37 21.78
CA ILE A 685 7.90 -23.65 20.57
C ILE A 685 7.19 -22.29 20.47
N THR A 686 5.93 -22.16 20.89
CA THR A 686 5.24 -20.87 21.05
C THR A 686 5.95 -19.97 22.06
N PHE A 687 6.52 -20.52 23.13
CA PHE A 687 7.38 -19.76 24.04
C PHE A 687 8.69 -19.32 23.37
N CYS A 688 9.35 -20.19 22.59
CA CYS A 688 10.52 -19.81 21.79
C CYS A 688 10.22 -18.73 20.73
N ALA A 689 9.07 -18.83 20.04
CA ALA A 689 8.60 -17.80 19.12
C ALA A 689 8.31 -16.48 19.85
N THR A 690 7.73 -16.55 21.05
CA THR A 690 7.54 -15.38 21.93
C THR A 690 8.86 -14.70 22.29
N LEU A 691 9.94 -15.47 22.53
CA LEU A 691 11.27 -14.90 22.73
C LEU A 691 11.85 -14.26 21.46
N SER A 692 11.61 -14.84 20.27
CA SER A 692 11.95 -14.22 18.97
C SER A 692 11.24 -12.87 18.77
N VAL A 693 9.92 -12.84 19.05
CA VAL A 693 9.09 -11.62 19.01
C VAL A 693 9.66 -10.51 19.90
N VAL A 694 10.14 -10.85 21.09
CA VAL A 694 10.75 -9.90 22.05
C VAL A 694 12.16 -9.47 21.62
N ALA A 695 12.93 -10.34 20.96
CA ALA A 695 14.29 -10.05 20.48
C ALA A 695 14.33 -9.05 19.30
N GLY A 696 13.22 -8.90 18.57
CA GLY A 696 13.03 -7.83 17.59
C GLY A 696 13.12 -8.24 16.11
N LEU A 697 12.38 -7.48 15.30
CA LEU A 697 11.98 -7.83 13.94
C LEU A 697 13.13 -7.95 12.91
N GLU A 698 14.14 -7.08 12.99
CA GLU A 698 15.15 -6.99 11.93
C GLU A 698 16.20 -8.11 11.96
N PHE A 699 16.47 -8.67 13.14
CA PHE A 699 17.47 -9.73 13.31
C PHE A 699 16.87 -11.13 13.45
N GLY A 700 15.71 -11.27 14.11
CA GLY A 700 15.05 -12.56 14.35
C GLY A 700 14.53 -13.22 13.07
N ILE A 701 13.39 -12.74 12.57
CA ILE A 701 12.64 -13.35 11.45
C ILE A 701 13.55 -13.64 10.25
N LYS A 702 14.37 -12.65 9.83
CA LYS A 702 15.24 -12.78 8.65
C LYS A 702 16.29 -13.88 8.81
N THR A 703 16.92 -13.97 9.98
CA THR A 703 17.98 -14.96 10.25
C THR A 703 17.39 -16.36 10.38
N VAL A 704 16.32 -16.52 11.16
CA VAL A 704 15.65 -17.83 11.33
C VAL A 704 15.10 -18.34 10.00
N SER A 705 14.51 -17.46 9.17
CA SER A 705 14.06 -17.79 7.80
C SER A 705 15.20 -18.34 6.93
N TYR A 706 16.35 -17.65 6.89
CA TYR A 706 17.50 -18.14 6.12
C TYR A 706 18.04 -19.46 6.66
N SER A 707 18.12 -19.64 7.98
CA SER A 707 18.53 -20.91 8.58
C SER A 707 17.58 -22.05 8.20
N ALA A 708 16.27 -21.84 8.32
CA ALA A 708 15.26 -22.83 7.94
C ALA A 708 15.39 -23.23 6.45
N PHE A 709 15.49 -22.25 5.56
CA PHE A 709 15.64 -22.48 4.12
C PHE A 709 16.95 -23.18 3.77
N MET A 710 18.08 -22.80 4.39
CA MET A 710 19.36 -23.47 4.17
C MET A 710 19.34 -24.92 4.67
N CYS A 711 18.75 -25.20 5.84
CA CYS A 711 18.60 -26.55 6.35
C CYS A 711 17.67 -27.41 5.46
N GLY A 712 16.54 -26.88 5.01
CA GLY A 712 15.64 -27.57 4.08
C GLY A 712 16.29 -27.89 2.73
N ASN A 713 17.02 -26.94 2.13
CA ASN A 713 17.76 -27.18 0.90
C ASN A 713 18.92 -28.16 1.09
N LEU A 714 19.64 -28.10 2.21
CA LEU A 714 20.68 -29.07 2.54
C LEU A 714 20.10 -30.49 2.59
N LEU A 715 18.96 -30.66 3.26
CA LEU A 715 18.26 -31.95 3.39
C LEU A 715 17.82 -32.48 2.01
N MET A 716 17.24 -31.61 1.16
CA MET A 716 16.86 -31.94 -0.22
C MET A 716 18.07 -32.34 -1.09
N MET A 717 19.17 -31.60 -1.00
CA MET A 717 20.38 -31.89 -1.78
C MET A 717 21.09 -33.16 -1.30
N VAL A 718 21.09 -33.43 0.01
CA VAL A 718 21.66 -34.66 0.59
C VAL A 718 20.84 -35.87 0.16
N VAL A 719 19.51 -35.84 0.24
CA VAL A 719 18.66 -36.95 -0.23
C VAL A 719 18.78 -37.17 -1.74
N PHE A 720 18.82 -36.09 -2.54
CA PHE A 720 19.08 -36.18 -3.98
C PHE A 720 20.42 -36.88 -4.30
N ALA A 721 21.47 -36.61 -3.52
CA ALA A 721 22.81 -37.16 -3.73
C ALA A 721 23.02 -38.57 -3.14
N LEU A 722 22.34 -38.93 -2.06
CA LEU A 722 22.43 -40.24 -1.40
C LEU A 722 21.59 -41.33 -2.07
N ASP A 723 20.54 -40.94 -2.79
CA ASP A 723 19.72 -41.87 -3.59
C ASP A 723 20.26 -41.97 -5.04
N GLU A 724 19.41 -42.14 -6.06
CA GLU A 724 19.85 -42.13 -7.47
C GLU A 724 19.48 -40.81 -8.19
N PRO A 725 20.41 -39.84 -8.31
CA PRO A 725 20.20 -38.55 -9.00
C PRO A 725 19.57 -38.67 -10.39
N TRP A 726 20.04 -39.63 -11.20
CA TRP A 726 19.64 -39.79 -12.59
C TRP A 726 18.19 -40.28 -12.74
N TYR A 727 17.75 -41.15 -11.84
CA TYR A 727 16.34 -41.54 -11.75
C TYR A 727 15.48 -40.34 -11.37
N ILE A 728 15.88 -39.58 -10.35
CA ILE A 728 15.12 -38.41 -9.90
C ILE A 728 15.00 -37.35 -11.02
N LEU A 729 16.08 -37.10 -11.78
CA LEU A 729 16.03 -36.20 -12.95
C LEU A 729 15.07 -36.69 -14.04
N ASN A 730 15.01 -38.00 -14.31
CA ASN A 730 14.01 -38.56 -15.23
C ASN A 730 12.58 -38.36 -14.70
N VAL A 731 12.36 -38.61 -13.40
CA VAL A 731 11.05 -38.42 -12.76
C VAL A 731 10.62 -36.95 -12.79
N ILE A 732 11.52 -35.99 -12.55
CA ILE A 732 11.24 -34.55 -12.65
C ILE A 732 10.72 -34.21 -14.05
N VAL A 733 11.44 -34.62 -15.11
CA VAL A 733 11.07 -34.31 -16.50
C VAL A 733 9.74 -34.99 -16.87
N GLN A 734 9.57 -36.25 -16.50
CA GLN A 734 8.37 -37.03 -16.80
C GLN A 734 7.13 -36.48 -16.07
N THR A 735 7.26 -36.15 -14.79
CA THR A 735 6.16 -35.62 -13.97
C THR A 735 5.73 -34.23 -14.45
N VAL A 736 6.67 -33.34 -14.79
CA VAL A 736 6.34 -32.02 -15.35
C VAL A 736 5.60 -32.17 -16.68
N GLY A 737 6.07 -33.03 -17.59
CA GLY A 737 5.40 -33.30 -18.87
C GLY A 737 4.00 -33.87 -18.69
N TYR A 738 3.85 -34.85 -17.79
CA TYR A 738 2.55 -35.46 -17.48
C TYR A 738 1.58 -34.46 -16.85
N HIS A 739 2.06 -33.65 -15.90
CA HIS A 739 1.24 -32.66 -15.19
C HIS A 739 0.75 -31.55 -16.13
N LEU A 740 1.59 -31.06 -17.06
CA LEU A 740 1.15 -30.09 -18.06
C LEU A 740 0.07 -30.64 -19.02
N ASN A 741 0.06 -31.95 -19.27
CA ASN A 741 -0.95 -32.57 -20.14
C ASN A 741 -2.32 -32.71 -19.44
N HIS A 742 -2.34 -33.07 -18.15
CA HIS A 742 -3.56 -33.38 -17.41
C HIS A 742 -4.05 -32.23 -16.50
N PHE A 743 -3.33 -31.11 -16.43
CA PHE A 743 -3.66 -29.96 -15.56
C PHE A 743 -5.12 -29.50 -15.66
N ILE A 744 -5.67 -29.40 -16.88
CA ILE A 744 -7.06 -28.93 -17.09
C ILE A 744 -8.09 -29.97 -16.63
N GLU A 745 -7.77 -31.26 -16.70
CA GLU A 745 -8.66 -32.34 -16.25
C GLU A 745 -8.81 -32.31 -14.73
N ILE A 746 -7.70 -32.29 -14.00
CA ILE A 746 -7.68 -32.25 -12.53
C ILE A 746 -8.13 -30.88 -11.97
N ALA A 747 -7.89 -29.77 -12.69
CA ALA A 747 -8.31 -28.43 -12.28
C ALA A 747 -9.83 -28.32 -12.11
N PHE A 748 -10.62 -28.85 -13.04
CA PHE A 748 -12.08 -28.77 -13.03
C PHE A 748 -12.75 -29.99 -12.35
N ASP A 749 -11.97 -30.85 -11.70
CA ASP A 749 -12.50 -32.07 -11.10
C ASP A 749 -13.19 -31.78 -9.77
N THR A 750 -14.38 -32.36 -9.61
CA THR A 750 -15.28 -32.14 -8.46
C THR A 750 -15.81 -33.46 -7.87
N ASP A 751 -15.43 -34.61 -8.44
CA ASP A 751 -15.97 -35.93 -8.08
C ASP A 751 -17.52 -36.01 -8.02
N ALA A 752 -18.21 -35.19 -8.81
CA ALA A 752 -19.67 -35.01 -8.75
C ALA A 752 -20.50 -36.32 -8.85
N PHE A 753 -19.97 -37.38 -9.49
CA PHE A 753 -20.60 -38.70 -9.50
C PHE A 753 -20.12 -39.62 -8.36
N ALA A 754 -18.88 -39.46 -7.90
CA ALA A 754 -18.30 -40.30 -6.85
C ALA A 754 -18.71 -39.86 -5.44
N GLN A 755 -19.07 -38.59 -5.24
CA GLN A 755 -19.66 -38.04 -4.01
C GLN A 755 -21.10 -38.52 -3.74
N MET A 756 -21.77 -39.13 -4.71
CA MET A 756 -23.16 -39.60 -4.57
C MET A 756 -23.26 -40.98 -3.89
N ASP A 757 -24.45 -41.32 -3.39
CA ASP A 757 -24.76 -42.65 -2.87
C ASP A 757 -24.82 -43.72 -3.99
N LEU A 758 -24.62 -44.99 -3.59
CA LEU A 758 -24.85 -46.14 -4.46
C LEU A 758 -26.32 -46.17 -4.95
N GLY A 759 -26.50 -46.34 -6.25
CA GLY A 759 -27.82 -46.25 -6.89
C GLY A 759 -28.37 -44.83 -7.08
N ASN A 760 -27.67 -43.79 -6.60
CA ASN A 760 -28.05 -42.38 -6.74
C ASN A 760 -27.07 -41.59 -7.64
N GLY A 761 -26.41 -42.27 -8.57
CA GLY A 761 -25.46 -41.68 -9.53
C GLY A 761 -24.02 -42.19 -9.41
N ARG A 762 -23.64 -42.76 -8.25
CA ARG A 762 -22.34 -43.42 -8.09
C ARG A 762 -22.27 -44.72 -8.89
N PRO A 763 -21.12 -45.05 -9.54
CA PRO A 763 -20.95 -46.32 -10.25
C PRO A 763 -21.21 -47.55 -9.37
N ASN A 764 -22.10 -48.44 -9.84
CA ASN A 764 -22.47 -49.68 -9.14
C ASN A 764 -21.39 -50.78 -9.21
N ASP A 765 -20.28 -50.55 -9.93
CA ASP A 765 -19.15 -51.48 -10.03
C ASP A 765 -18.13 -51.34 -8.89
N GLY A 766 -18.30 -50.34 -8.01
CA GLY A 766 -17.40 -50.06 -6.89
C GLY A 766 -16.07 -49.41 -7.28
N LYS A 767 -15.89 -49.03 -8.56
CA LYS A 767 -14.61 -48.48 -9.08
C LYS A 767 -14.50 -46.96 -9.01
N GLY A 768 -15.59 -46.27 -8.71
CA GLY A 768 -15.56 -44.82 -8.48
C GLY A 768 -14.70 -44.43 -7.26
N ALA A 769 -14.35 -43.15 -7.16
CA ALA A 769 -13.67 -42.61 -5.98
C ALA A 769 -14.46 -42.91 -4.69
N ASN A 770 -13.77 -42.84 -3.55
CA ASN A 770 -14.47 -42.70 -2.27
C ASN A 770 -15.06 -41.28 -2.17
N PRO A 771 -16.36 -41.11 -1.81
CA PRO A 771 -17.00 -39.82 -1.62
C PRO A 771 -16.17 -38.81 -0.82
N SER A 772 -15.43 -39.27 0.19
CA SER A 772 -14.64 -38.41 1.06
C SER A 772 -13.23 -38.09 0.56
N TRP A 773 -12.78 -38.59 -0.60
CA TRP A 773 -11.38 -38.38 -1.03
C TRP A 773 -11.05 -36.89 -1.24
N MET A 774 -11.97 -36.14 -1.86
CA MET A 774 -11.84 -34.69 -2.04
C MET A 774 -11.73 -33.93 -0.72
N ASP A 775 -12.43 -34.39 0.32
CA ASP A 775 -12.56 -33.76 1.64
C ASP A 775 -11.23 -33.73 2.40
N TRP A 776 -10.45 -34.80 2.27
CA TRP A 776 -9.16 -35.00 2.95
C TRP A 776 -7.97 -34.40 2.19
N TRP A 777 -8.11 -34.20 0.87
CA TRP A 777 -7.04 -33.75 -0.02
C TRP A 777 -7.36 -32.40 -0.67
N THR A 778 -8.00 -32.40 -1.83
CA THR A 778 -8.14 -31.20 -2.68
C THR A 778 -8.89 -30.05 -2.01
N ILE A 779 -10.01 -30.33 -1.34
CA ILE A 779 -10.80 -29.30 -0.64
C ILE A 779 -10.16 -28.90 0.69
N PHE A 780 -9.46 -29.82 1.37
CA PHE A 780 -8.60 -29.47 2.50
C PHE A 780 -7.53 -28.46 2.08
N TYR A 781 -6.76 -28.73 1.01
CA TYR A 781 -5.72 -27.83 0.53
C TYR A 781 -6.30 -26.48 0.10
N TRP A 782 -7.41 -26.43 -0.65
CA TRP A 782 -8.02 -25.15 -1.01
C TRP A 782 -8.52 -24.38 0.21
N GLY A 783 -9.14 -25.05 1.20
CA GLY A 783 -9.49 -24.44 2.48
C GLY A 783 -8.29 -23.85 3.22
N TRP A 784 -7.22 -24.62 3.33
CA TRP A 784 -5.98 -24.24 4.02
C TRP A 784 -5.26 -23.07 3.34
N TRP A 785 -5.09 -23.10 2.01
CA TRP A 785 -4.47 -22.02 1.25
C TRP A 785 -5.29 -20.72 1.29
N ILE A 786 -6.63 -20.82 1.21
CA ILE A 786 -7.52 -19.67 1.35
C ILE A 786 -7.47 -19.11 2.79
N ALA A 787 -7.36 -19.97 3.81
CA ALA A 787 -7.19 -19.54 5.20
C ALA A 787 -5.80 -18.88 5.45
N TRP A 788 -4.76 -19.33 4.75
CA TRP A 788 -3.42 -18.72 4.76
C TRP A 788 -3.31 -17.44 3.93
N ALA A 789 -4.21 -17.23 2.96
CA ALA A 789 -4.19 -16.07 2.05
C ALA A 789 -3.99 -14.71 2.74
N PRO A 790 -4.73 -14.34 3.81
CA PRO A 790 -4.53 -13.08 4.50
C PRO A 790 -3.18 -12.96 5.21
N PHE A 791 -2.65 -14.05 5.78
CA PHE A 791 -1.34 -14.06 6.42
C PHE A 791 -0.23 -13.87 5.38
N VAL A 792 -0.07 -14.85 4.47
CA VAL A 792 1.02 -14.88 3.48
C VAL A 792 0.92 -13.67 2.55
N GLY A 793 -0.29 -13.33 2.11
CA GLY A 793 -0.54 -12.18 1.23
C GLY A 793 -0.21 -10.83 1.87
N THR A 794 -0.47 -10.62 3.17
CA THR A 794 -0.06 -9.39 3.86
C THR A 794 1.46 -9.29 3.97
N PHE A 795 2.13 -10.39 4.32
CA PHE A 795 3.59 -10.43 4.37
C PHE A 795 4.20 -10.15 2.98
N MET A 796 3.71 -10.83 1.95
CA MET A 796 4.14 -10.64 0.57
C MET A 796 3.89 -9.21 0.08
N ALA A 797 2.78 -8.57 0.45
CA ALA A 797 2.53 -7.16 0.16
C ALA A 797 3.67 -6.28 0.71
N ARG A 798 4.08 -6.48 1.98
CA ARG A 798 5.17 -5.70 2.61
C ARG A 798 6.48 -5.79 1.84
N ILE A 799 6.88 -7.00 1.45
CA ILE A 799 8.15 -7.22 0.74
C ILE A 799 8.09 -6.90 -0.77
N SER A 800 6.89 -6.69 -1.33
CA SER A 800 6.68 -6.39 -2.76
C SER A 800 6.73 -4.90 -3.13
N ARG A 801 6.99 -4.01 -2.17
CA ARG A 801 7.01 -2.56 -2.39
C ARG A 801 7.98 -2.16 -3.51
N GLY A 802 7.51 -1.29 -4.42
CA GLY A 802 8.28 -0.80 -5.58
C GLY A 802 8.33 -1.76 -6.78
N ARG A 803 7.88 -3.02 -6.64
CA ARG A 803 7.83 -4.01 -7.73
C ARG A 803 6.60 -3.80 -8.64
N THR A 804 6.66 -4.27 -9.88
CA THR A 804 5.50 -4.25 -10.78
C THR A 804 4.51 -5.39 -10.49
N ILE A 805 3.24 -5.20 -10.85
CA ILE A 805 2.20 -6.24 -10.74
C ILE A 805 2.65 -7.53 -11.44
N LYS A 806 3.20 -7.42 -12.65
CA LYS A 806 3.71 -8.56 -13.42
C LYS A 806 4.87 -9.28 -12.73
N GLN A 807 5.79 -8.53 -12.10
CA GLN A 807 6.88 -9.14 -11.32
C GLN A 807 6.32 -9.93 -10.14
N VAL A 808 5.40 -9.34 -9.36
CA VAL A 808 4.80 -10.01 -8.19
C VAL A 808 4.10 -11.29 -8.60
N VAL A 809 3.24 -11.28 -9.63
CA VAL A 809 2.57 -12.50 -10.12
C VAL A 809 3.57 -13.54 -10.61
N MET A 810 4.50 -13.16 -11.48
CA MET A 810 5.46 -14.12 -12.08
C MET A 810 6.35 -14.78 -11.03
N TYR A 811 6.85 -14.03 -10.04
CA TYR A 811 7.66 -14.59 -8.97
C TYR A 811 6.84 -15.45 -7.99
N THR A 812 5.59 -15.07 -7.71
CA THR A 812 4.70 -15.81 -6.79
C THR A 812 4.25 -17.14 -7.38
N LEU A 813 4.00 -17.21 -8.68
CA LEU A 813 3.50 -18.43 -9.32
C LEU A 813 4.61 -19.36 -9.81
N THR A 814 5.64 -18.83 -10.45
CA THR A 814 6.64 -19.66 -11.15
C THR A 814 7.61 -20.34 -10.19
N LEU A 815 8.15 -19.60 -9.22
CA LEU A 815 9.27 -20.07 -8.41
C LEU A 815 8.86 -21.09 -7.36
N PRO A 816 7.72 -20.94 -6.67
CA PRO A 816 7.25 -21.98 -5.77
C PRO A 816 6.85 -23.26 -6.49
N PHE A 817 6.26 -23.16 -7.69
CA PHE A 817 6.01 -24.33 -8.54
C PHE A 817 7.31 -25.06 -8.90
N MET A 818 8.35 -24.33 -9.32
CA MET A 818 9.67 -24.93 -9.59
C MET A 818 10.27 -25.62 -8.36
N TYR A 819 10.09 -25.06 -7.16
CA TYR A 819 10.56 -25.69 -5.93
C TYR A 819 9.73 -26.92 -5.55
N ALA A 820 8.40 -26.85 -5.66
CA ALA A 820 7.51 -27.99 -5.42
C ALA A 820 7.84 -29.16 -6.35
N VAL A 821 8.10 -28.88 -7.64
CA VAL A 821 8.61 -29.87 -8.60
C VAL A 821 9.87 -30.56 -8.07
N LEU A 822 10.88 -29.80 -7.63
CA LEU A 822 12.11 -30.38 -7.08
C LEU A 822 11.83 -31.19 -5.81
N TRP A 823 11.14 -30.61 -4.84
CA TRP A 823 10.90 -31.20 -3.53
C TRP A 823 10.12 -32.52 -3.63
N PHE A 824 8.93 -32.49 -4.23
CA PHE A 824 8.07 -33.67 -4.31
C PHE A 824 8.61 -34.73 -5.29
N CYS A 825 9.33 -34.36 -6.35
CA CYS A 825 9.99 -35.37 -7.19
C CYS A 825 11.24 -35.97 -6.55
N ILE A 826 11.94 -35.26 -5.64
CA ILE A 826 13.05 -35.81 -4.87
C ILE A 826 12.51 -36.74 -3.76
N PHE A 827 11.76 -36.20 -2.80
CA PHE A 827 11.31 -36.94 -1.62
C PHE A 827 10.20 -37.94 -1.94
N GLY A 828 9.23 -37.56 -2.77
CA GLY A 828 8.11 -38.43 -3.15
C GLY A 828 8.57 -39.63 -3.98
N ALA A 829 9.40 -39.42 -5.00
CA ALA A 829 9.91 -40.54 -5.81
C ALA A 829 10.83 -41.47 -5.00
N ALA A 830 11.63 -40.91 -4.07
CA ALA A 830 12.42 -41.71 -3.14
C ALA A 830 11.52 -42.55 -2.21
N GLY A 831 10.41 -41.99 -1.71
CA GLY A 831 9.40 -42.71 -0.91
C GLY A 831 8.69 -43.83 -1.68
N ILE A 832 8.25 -43.55 -2.91
CA ILE A 832 7.64 -44.54 -3.81
C ILE A 832 8.61 -45.70 -4.07
N ARG A 833 9.89 -45.39 -4.33
CA ARG A 833 10.93 -46.40 -4.53
C ARG A 833 11.22 -47.19 -3.25
N MET A 834 11.28 -46.56 -2.09
CA MET A 834 11.42 -47.24 -0.78
C MET A 834 10.31 -48.28 -0.59
N ASN A 835 9.05 -47.88 -0.79
CA ASN A 835 7.91 -48.78 -0.68
C ASN A 835 7.97 -49.96 -1.66
N ARG A 836 8.31 -49.71 -2.94
CA ARG A 836 8.46 -50.77 -3.95
C ARG A 836 9.58 -51.75 -3.60
N ARG A 837 10.72 -51.27 -3.07
CA ARG A 837 11.83 -52.14 -2.58
C ARG A 837 11.35 -53.04 -1.43
N ALA A 838 10.61 -52.49 -0.48
CA ALA A 838 10.05 -53.23 0.65
C ALA A 838 9.07 -54.34 0.20
N ILE A 839 8.11 -54.02 -0.68
CA ILE A 839 7.17 -55.00 -1.26
C ILE A 839 7.90 -56.09 -2.03
N TRP A 840 8.94 -55.74 -2.78
CA TRP A 840 9.74 -56.72 -3.54
C TRP A 840 10.51 -57.70 -2.63
N LEU A 841 11.07 -57.22 -1.51
CA LEU A 841 11.73 -58.07 -0.52
C LEU A 841 10.76 -59.01 0.20
N GLU A 842 9.58 -58.53 0.58
CA GLU A 842 8.50 -59.36 1.17
C GLU A 842 8.05 -60.47 0.20
N ASN A 843 7.89 -60.13 -1.08
CA ASN A 843 7.56 -61.09 -2.13
C ASN A 843 8.64 -62.16 -2.31
N ILE A 844 9.92 -61.78 -2.37
CA ILE A 844 11.03 -62.75 -2.48
C ILE A 844 11.19 -63.60 -1.23
N GLY A 845 11.04 -63.01 -0.04
CA GLY A 845 10.96 -63.77 1.21
C GLY A 845 9.90 -64.88 1.11
N THR A 846 8.74 -64.55 0.55
CA THR A 846 7.64 -65.49 0.33
C THR A 846 7.97 -66.54 -0.75
N THR A 847 8.46 -66.14 -1.93
CA THR A 847 8.61 -67.06 -3.08
C THR A 847 9.87 -67.92 -3.04
N GLU A 848 11.00 -67.36 -2.62
CA GLU A 848 12.30 -68.07 -2.60
C GLU A 848 12.59 -68.71 -1.24
N PHE A 849 12.15 -68.08 -0.13
CA PHE A 849 12.47 -68.52 1.23
C PHE A 849 11.26 -69.06 2.01
N GLY A 850 10.06 -69.03 1.45
CA GLY A 850 8.83 -69.53 2.08
C GLY A 850 8.35 -68.71 3.29
N ASN A 851 8.89 -67.51 3.52
CA ASN A 851 8.56 -66.65 4.65
C ASN A 851 8.61 -65.16 4.25
N ALA A 852 7.46 -64.49 4.24
CA ALA A 852 7.36 -63.05 3.95
C ALA A 852 8.25 -62.18 4.85
N ASP A 853 8.46 -62.60 6.10
CA ASP A 853 9.27 -61.90 7.10
C ASP A 853 10.76 -62.31 7.08
N TYR A 854 11.23 -63.01 6.04
CA TYR A 854 12.64 -63.45 5.94
C TYR A 854 13.65 -62.30 5.97
N PHE A 855 13.31 -61.16 5.36
CA PHE A 855 14.13 -59.94 5.37
C PHE A 855 13.61 -58.89 6.37
N LEU A 856 12.70 -59.24 7.27
CA LEU A 856 12.11 -58.28 8.21
C LEU A 856 13.23 -57.66 9.09
N HIS A 857 13.26 -56.34 9.17
CA HIS A 857 14.20 -55.62 9.99
C HIS A 857 13.97 -55.96 11.46
N THR A 858 14.98 -56.51 12.13
CA THR A 858 14.85 -57.09 13.48
C THR A 858 15.21 -56.15 14.62
N ASP A 859 15.72 -54.95 14.32
CA ASP A 859 16.04 -53.96 15.35
C ASP A 859 14.74 -53.31 15.88
N THR A 860 14.44 -53.57 17.15
CA THR A 860 13.24 -53.06 17.83
C THR A 860 13.34 -51.58 18.21
N THR A 861 14.52 -50.96 18.07
CA THR A 861 14.68 -49.50 18.21
C THR A 861 14.08 -48.76 17.00
N PHE A 862 14.20 -49.34 15.80
CA PHE A 862 13.66 -48.76 14.58
C PHE A 862 12.15 -49.03 14.46
N ARG A 863 11.35 -48.00 14.70
CA ARG A 863 9.88 -48.09 14.67
C ARG A 863 9.29 -47.58 13.35
N PRO A 864 8.82 -48.45 12.42
CA PRO A 864 8.10 -48.04 11.20
C PRO A 864 6.94 -47.08 11.48
N SER A 865 6.56 -46.27 10.47
CA SER A 865 5.29 -45.55 10.53
C SER A 865 4.09 -46.50 10.47
N GLY A 866 3.09 -46.25 11.32
CA GLY A 866 1.85 -47.04 11.39
C GLY A 866 2.10 -48.53 11.63
N ALA A 867 1.34 -49.38 10.95
CA ALA A 867 1.50 -50.84 10.99
C ALA A 867 2.54 -51.35 9.96
N GLY A 868 3.47 -50.51 9.53
CA GLY A 868 4.44 -50.81 8.48
C GLY A 868 5.42 -51.91 8.86
N LYS A 869 5.86 -52.67 7.86
CA LYS A 869 7.03 -53.54 7.96
C LYS A 869 8.19 -52.89 7.22
N CYS A 870 9.36 -52.85 7.83
CA CYS A 870 10.59 -52.48 7.17
C CYS A 870 11.47 -53.72 6.98
N PHE A 871 12.23 -53.72 5.89
CA PHE A 871 13.02 -54.87 5.47
C PHE A 871 14.47 -54.45 5.28
N ASP A 872 15.41 -55.29 5.71
CA ASP A 872 16.83 -55.07 5.47
C ASP A 872 17.18 -55.44 4.03
N VAL A 873 17.90 -54.55 3.35
CA VAL A 873 18.34 -54.78 1.97
C VAL A 873 19.63 -55.61 1.99
N PRO A 874 19.60 -56.88 1.55
CA PRO A 874 20.76 -57.77 1.64
C PRO A 874 21.81 -57.40 0.59
N ALA A 875 23.09 -57.60 0.93
CA ALA A 875 24.20 -57.36 0.00
C ALA A 875 24.19 -58.30 -1.23
N SER A 876 23.57 -59.47 -1.11
CA SER A 876 23.29 -60.40 -2.22
C SER A 876 22.10 -61.30 -1.89
N ILE A 877 21.40 -61.77 -2.93
CA ILE A 877 20.30 -62.73 -2.82
C ILE A 877 20.67 -63.97 -3.64
N PRO A 878 20.62 -65.20 -3.08
CA PRO A 878 20.78 -66.43 -3.84
C PRO A 878 19.72 -66.62 -4.94
N GLY A 879 20.09 -67.23 -6.07
CA GLY A 879 19.16 -67.64 -7.13
C GLY A 879 19.07 -66.68 -8.34
N GLU A 880 18.24 -67.03 -9.33
CA GLU A 880 18.05 -66.22 -10.56
C GLU A 880 17.34 -64.88 -10.29
N ALA A 881 16.61 -64.77 -9.17
CA ALA A 881 15.96 -63.53 -8.73
C ALA A 881 16.91 -62.32 -8.58
N PHE A 882 18.21 -62.58 -8.37
CA PHE A 882 19.24 -61.54 -8.27
C PHE A 882 19.44 -60.75 -9.57
N ALA A 883 19.17 -61.33 -10.74
CA ALA A 883 19.44 -60.68 -12.04
C ALA A 883 18.50 -59.50 -12.36
N ALA A 884 17.39 -59.36 -11.64
CA ALA A 884 16.33 -58.39 -11.93
C ALA A 884 16.36 -57.11 -11.06
N TYR A 885 17.28 -57.00 -10.09
CA TYR A 885 17.26 -55.93 -9.09
C TYR A 885 18.62 -55.27 -8.90
N SER A 886 18.67 -53.94 -9.08
CA SER A 886 19.84 -53.14 -8.73
C SER A 886 19.93 -52.96 -7.22
N VAL A 887 20.72 -53.82 -6.57
CA VAL A 887 21.01 -53.71 -5.14
C VAL A 887 21.84 -52.44 -4.87
N ASN A 888 21.17 -51.34 -4.55
CA ASN A 888 21.83 -50.21 -3.88
C ASN A 888 21.96 -50.55 -2.39
N ILE A 889 23.07 -51.18 -2.01
CA ILE A 889 23.38 -51.58 -0.62
C ILE A 889 23.44 -50.41 0.38
N ASN A 890 23.39 -49.16 -0.10
CA ASN A 890 23.45 -47.97 0.75
C ASN A 890 22.07 -47.53 1.28
N VAL A 891 20.99 -48.23 0.92
CA VAL A 891 19.63 -47.98 1.43
C VAL A 891 19.12 -49.17 2.25
N SER A 892 19.19 -49.10 3.59
CA SER A 892 18.60 -50.07 4.51
C SER A 892 18.38 -49.45 5.90
N PRO A 893 17.26 -49.73 6.59
CA PRO A 893 16.13 -50.55 6.16
C PRO A 893 15.19 -49.79 5.19
N VAL A 894 14.42 -50.52 4.37
CA VAL A 894 13.38 -49.94 3.50
C VAL A 894 11.98 -50.29 4.00
N CYS A 895 11.09 -49.30 4.10
CA CYS A 895 9.77 -49.47 4.72
C CYS A 895 8.62 -49.55 3.71
N LYS A 896 7.69 -50.47 3.97
CA LYS A 896 6.44 -50.64 3.20
C LYS A 896 5.37 -49.68 3.72
N TYR A 897 4.62 -49.07 2.80
CA TYR A 897 3.44 -48.27 3.11
C TYR A 897 2.37 -49.14 3.79
N SER A 898 1.83 -48.67 4.91
CA SER A 898 0.93 -49.45 5.77
C SER A 898 -0.52 -48.96 5.78
N GLY A 899 -0.78 -47.72 5.34
CA GLY A 899 -1.93 -46.95 5.80
C GLY A 899 -1.76 -46.56 7.27
N GLY A 900 -1.84 -45.28 7.60
CA GLY A 900 -1.54 -44.80 8.95
C GLY A 900 -1.06 -43.35 8.99
N ASP A 901 -0.57 -42.91 10.15
CA ASP A 901 -0.15 -41.53 10.39
C ASP A 901 0.93 -41.06 9.41
N SER A 902 0.60 -40.01 8.66
CA SER A 902 1.47 -39.41 7.65
C SER A 902 2.79 -38.86 8.22
N SER A 903 2.83 -38.56 9.53
CA SER A 903 4.00 -37.97 10.20
C SER A 903 5.25 -38.86 10.15
N GLY A 904 5.09 -40.18 10.22
CA GLY A 904 6.22 -41.11 10.31
C GLY A 904 6.92 -41.41 8.98
N TYR A 905 6.22 -41.29 7.84
CA TYR A 905 6.78 -41.68 6.53
C TYR A 905 8.00 -40.84 6.11
N TRP A 906 8.09 -39.58 6.57
CA TRP A 906 9.29 -38.76 6.38
C TRP A 906 10.51 -39.41 7.05
N PHE A 907 10.36 -39.91 8.27
CA PHE A 907 11.44 -40.49 9.06
C PHE A 907 11.78 -41.92 8.62
N ASP A 908 10.82 -42.67 8.09
CA ASP A 908 11.10 -43.92 7.37
C ASP A 908 12.02 -43.67 6.17
N LEU A 909 11.73 -42.63 5.38
CA LEU A 909 12.61 -42.23 4.28
C LEU A 909 13.99 -41.78 4.75
N MET A 910 14.08 -40.94 5.79
CA MET A 910 15.39 -40.54 6.33
C MET A 910 16.17 -41.75 6.87
N GLY A 911 15.48 -42.71 7.47
CA GLY A 911 16.03 -43.91 8.09
C GLY A 911 16.81 -44.81 7.13
N GLN A 912 16.41 -44.90 5.86
CA GLN A 912 17.05 -45.83 4.92
C GLN A 912 18.51 -45.49 4.60
N TYR A 913 18.96 -44.24 4.74
CA TYR A 913 20.26 -43.82 4.19
C TYR A 913 21.44 -44.13 5.13
N TYR A 914 22.17 -45.20 4.81
CA TYR A 914 23.50 -45.64 5.31
C TYR A 914 24.00 -45.01 6.63
N GLY A 915 23.39 -45.36 7.78
CA GLY A 915 23.82 -44.91 9.11
C GLY A 915 23.71 -43.39 9.37
N MET A 916 23.32 -42.61 8.37
CA MET A 916 23.04 -41.17 8.47
C MET A 916 21.61 -40.89 8.93
N GLY A 917 20.73 -41.89 8.97
CA GLY A 917 19.31 -41.73 9.27
C GLY A 917 19.00 -41.01 10.59
N GLN A 918 19.76 -41.26 11.66
CA GLN A 918 19.64 -40.49 12.91
C GLN A 918 20.03 -39.00 12.73
N ALA A 919 21.12 -38.72 12.00
CA ALA A 919 21.54 -37.35 11.71
C ALA A 919 20.56 -36.60 10.80
N LEU A 920 20.02 -37.28 9.77
CA LEU A 920 18.98 -36.73 8.89
C LEU A 920 17.66 -36.49 9.63
N THR A 921 17.28 -37.40 10.54
CA THR A 921 16.14 -37.24 11.46
C THR A 921 16.33 -36.03 12.36
N PHE A 922 17.49 -35.89 13.01
CA PHE A 922 17.82 -34.73 13.84
C PHE A 922 17.77 -33.41 13.05
N VAL A 923 18.40 -33.36 11.87
CA VAL A 923 18.33 -32.18 10.98
C VAL A 923 16.89 -31.90 10.54
N SER A 924 16.07 -32.92 10.29
CA SER A 924 14.65 -32.75 9.95
C SER A 924 13.86 -32.12 11.11
N ILE A 925 14.08 -32.57 12.35
CA ILE A 925 13.45 -32.00 13.55
C ILE A 925 13.86 -30.53 13.73
N VAL A 926 15.17 -30.23 13.66
CA VAL A 926 15.67 -28.84 13.75
C VAL A 926 15.07 -27.97 12.64
N THR A 927 14.99 -28.48 11.41
CA THR A 927 14.36 -27.77 10.28
C THR A 927 12.87 -27.51 10.53
N THR A 928 12.14 -28.49 11.07
CA THR A 928 10.72 -28.37 11.43
C THR A 928 10.50 -27.33 12.53
N ILE A 929 11.37 -27.30 13.57
CA ILE A 929 11.32 -26.30 14.64
C ILE A 929 11.59 -24.89 14.09
N LEU A 930 12.62 -24.71 13.25
CA LEU A 930 12.93 -23.41 12.63
C LEU A 930 11.77 -22.92 11.76
N TYR A 931 11.15 -23.82 11.00
CA TYR A 931 9.94 -23.52 10.20
C TYR A 931 8.75 -23.12 11.08
N PHE A 932 8.49 -23.85 12.17
CA PHE A 932 7.42 -23.54 13.12
C PHE A 932 7.61 -22.16 13.77
N VAL A 933 8.80 -21.87 14.30
CA VAL A 933 9.12 -20.57 14.90
C VAL A 933 8.93 -19.46 13.87
N THR A 934 9.45 -19.62 12.64
CA THR A 934 9.31 -18.63 11.57
C THR A 934 7.85 -18.37 11.21
N SER A 935 7.02 -19.41 11.11
CA SER A 935 5.60 -19.30 10.78
C SER A 935 4.81 -18.59 11.88
N SER A 936 5.00 -18.93 13.16
CA SER A 936 4.28 -18.28 14.27
C SER A 936 4.75 -16.84 14.55
N ASP A 937 6.05 -16.56 14.44
CA ASP A 937 6.60 -15.20 14.55
C ASP A 937 6.02 -14.29 13.44
N SER A 938 5.90 -14.81 12.22
CA SER A 938 5.31 -14.09 11.08
C SER A 938 3.79 -13.99 11.14
N GLY A 939 3.09 -15.04 11.59
CA GLY A 939 1.64 -15.08 11.74
C GLY A 939 1.14 -14.06 12.76
N SER A 940 1.67 -14.14 13.97
CA SER A 940 1.36 -13.21 15.06
C SER A 940 1.66 -11.75 14.71
N LEU A 941 2.66 -11.47 13.87
CA LEU A 941 2.92 -10.13 13.34
C LEU A 941 1.77 -9.58 12.48
N VAL A 942 1.21 -10.42 11.60
CA VAL A 942 0.11 -10.00 10.70
C VAL A 942 -1.20 -9.86 11.48
N VAL A 943 -1.48 -10.77 12.41
CA VAL A 943 -2.63 -10.65 13.32
C VAL A 943 -2.54 -9.36 14.15
N ASP A 944 -1.37 -9.10 14.75
CA ASP A 944 -1.10 -7.89 15.54
C ASP A 944 -1.26 -6.60 14.72
N LEU A 945 -0.73 -6.59 13.50
CA LEU A 945 -0.88 -5.49 12.54
C LEU A 945 -2.35 -5.20 12.21
N ILE A 946 -3.17 -6.23 11.98
CA ILE A 946 -4.60 -6.07 11.69
C ILE A 946 -5.33 -5.56 12.94
N ALA A 947 -5.07 -6.15 14.11
CA ALA A 947 -5.63 -5.71 15.40
C ALA A 947 -5.29 -4.24 15.75
N ALA A 948 -4.14 -3.73 15.30
CA ALA A 948 -3.69 -2.35 15.48
C ALA A 948 -4.06 -1.38 14.33
N ASN A 949 -4.97 -1.76 13.42
CA ASN A 949 -5.36 -0.99 12.23
C ASN A 949 -4.18 -0.63 11.31
N GLY A 950 -3.33 -1.60 10.98
CA GLY A 950 -2.28 -1.48 9.97
C GLY A 950 -1.06 -0.68 10.44
N ARG A 951 -0.85 -0.64 11.76
CA ARG A 951 0.32 -0.04 12.42
C ARG A 951 1.02 -1.10 13.27
N GLU A 952 2.32 -0.92 13.49
CA GLU A 952 3.07 -1.81 14.38
C GLU A 952 2.66 -1.54 15.83
N ALA A 953 2.23 -2.59 16.53
CA ALA A 953 1.72 -2.50 17.89
C ALA A 953 2.81 -2.72 18.94
N HIS A 954 2.41 -2.72 20.20
CA HIS A 954 3.31 -2.98 21.32
C HIS A 954 3.58 -4.48 21.46
N VAL A 955 4.82 -4.88 21.75
CA VAL A 955 5.29 -6.28 21.81
C VAL A 955 4.33 -7.20 22.59
N VAL A 956 3.79 -6.73 23.73
CA VAL A 956 2.83 -7.47 24.57
C VAL A 956 1.58 -7.93 23.80
N GLN A 957 1.07 -7.13 22.86
CA GLN A 957 -0.09 -7.48 22.04
C GLN A 957 0.24 -8.62 21.07
N ARG A 958 1.42 -8.57 20.44
CA ARG A 958 1.93 -9.63 19.58
C ARG A 958 2.17 -10.94 20.35
N VAL A 959 2.66 -10.87 21.60
CA VAL A 959 2.77 -12.03 22.50
C VAL A 959 1.40 -12.64 22.81
N PHE A 960 0.37 -11.83 23.05
CA PHE A 960 -1.00 -12.32 23.25
C PHE A 960 -1.53 -13.07 22.01
N TRP A 961 -1.26 -12.57 20.80
CA TRP A 961 -1.68 -13.25 19.57
C TRP A 961 -0.90 -14.55 19.33
N ALA A 962 0.43 -14.56 19.52
CA ALA A 962 1.23 -15.79 19.42
C ALA A 962 0.78 -16.87 20.43
N PHE A 963 0.42 -16.48 21.65
CA PHE A 963 -0.16 -17.40 22.64
C PHE A 963 -1.56 -17.90 22.24
N THR A 964 -2.40 -17.04 21.67
CA THR A 964 -3.74 -17.41 21.19
C THR A 964 -3.66 -18.41 20.01
N GLU A 965 -2.72 -18.23 19.08
CA GLU A 965 -2.42 -19.19 18.00
C GLU A 965 -2.04 -20.58 18.55
N GLY A 966 -1.12 -20.62 19.52
CA GLY A 966 -0.71 -21.86 20.19
C GLY A 966 -1.86 -22.52 20.95
N ALA A 967 -2.70 -21.74 21.65
CA ALA A 967 -3.84 -22.24 22.40
C ALA A 967 -4.90 -22.89 21.49
N VAL A 968 -5.20 -22.29 20.34
CA VAL A 968 -6.13 -22.87 19.35
C VAL A 968 -5.55 -24.17 18.76
N ALA A 969 -4.26 -24.21 18.44
CA ALA A 969 -3.62 -25.43 17.94
C ALA A 969 -3.63 -26.58 18.96
N ILE A 970 -3.38 -26.26 20.24
CA ILE A 970 -3.48 -27.22 21.35
C ILE A 970 -4.93 -27.70 21.52
N ALA A 971 -5.92 -26.80 21.44
CA ALA A 971 -7.34 -27.18 21.58
C ALA A 971 -7.79 -28.15 20.48
N CYS A 972 -7.43 -27.91 19.21
CA CYS A 972 -7.74 -28.83 18.10
C CYS A 972 -7.04 -30.20 18.22
N LEU A 973 -5.82 -30.23 18.79
CA LEU A 973 -5.10 -31.48 19.08
C LEU A 973 -5.76 -32.25 20.23
N LEU A 974 -6.08 -31.57 21.35
CA LEU A 974 -6.66 -32.20 22.52
C LEU A 974 -8.08 -32.72 22.27
N SER A 975 -8.89 -32.03 21.47
CA SER A 975 -10.17 -32.57 21.05
C SER A 975 -9.99 -33.85 20.24
N GLY A 976 -9.16 -33.83 19.18
CA GLY A 976 -9.05 -34.92 18.21
C GLY A 976 -8.08 -36.07 18.55
N GLY A 977 -7.39 -36.01 19.69
CA GLY A 977 -6.35 -36.97 20.07
C GLY A 977 -5.19 -37.07 19.07
N PHE A 978 -4.48 -38.20 19.08
CA PHE A 978 -3.37 -38.42 18.14
C PHE A 978 -3.85 -38.83 16.74
N SER A 979 -5.15 -38.75 16.47
CA SER A 979 -5.74 -38.82 15.12
C SER A 979 -6.44 -37.51 14.71
N SER A 980 -6.18 -36.39 15.40
CA SER A 980 -6.78 -35.04 15.24
C SER A 980 -6.65 -34.36 13.87
N LEU A 981 -6.17 -35.06 12.84
CA LEU A 981 -6.06 -34.50 11.49
C LEU A 981 -7.41 -33.97 11.02
N THR A 982 -8.52 -34.67 11.28
CA THR A 982 -9.90 -34.19 11.01
C THR A 982 -10.19 -32.83 11.64
N ALA A 983 -9.90 -32.65 12.94
CA ALA A 983 -10.18 -31.40 13.65
C ALA A 983 -9.35 -30.23 13.10
N LEU A 984 -8.07 -30.47 12.79
CA LEU A 984 -7.18 -29.47 12.20
C LEU A 984 -7.63 -29.10 10.78
N GLN A 985 -7.96 -30.08 9.94
CA GLN A 985 -8.43 -29.85 8.57
C GLN A 985 -9.79 -29.13 8.53
N ALA A 986 -10.76 -29.56 9.35
CA ALA A 986 -12.11 -29.02 9.40
C ALA A 986 -12.13 -27.52 9.66
N VAL A 987 -11.36 -27.04 10.64
CA VAL A 987 -11.31 -25.61 11.00
C VAL A 987 -10.75 -24.76 9.86
N SER A 988 -9.74 -25.24 9.12
CA SER A 988 -9.25 -24.59 7.89
C SER A 988 -10.29 -24.57 6.77
N ILE A 989 -10.98 -25.69 6.52
CA ILE A 989 -12.00 -25.80 5.48
C ILE A 989 -13.15 -24.82 5.77
N VAL A 990 -13.73 -24.89 6.97
CA VAL A 990 -14.88 -24.06 7.39
C VAL A 990 -14.55 -22.57 7.34
N MET A 991 -13.36 -22.16 7.81
CA MET A 991 -12.96 -20.74 7.76
C MET A 991 -12.50 -20.27 6.37
N GLY A 992 -12.14 -21.19 5.48
CA GLY A 992 -11.88 -20.89 4.07
C GLY A 992 -13.14 -20.44 3.33
N LEU A 993 -14.30 -21.07 3.57
CA LEU A 993 -15.55 -20.82 2.84
C LEU A 993 -16.01 -19.35 2.82
N PRO A 994 -16.16 -18.63 3.96
CA PRO A 994 -16.52 -17.21 3.94
C PRO A 994 -15.41 -16.36 3.32
N PHE A 995 -14.15 -16.79 3.43
CA PHE A 995 -13.00 -16.07 2.91
C PHE A 995 -12.85 -16.19 1.39
N THR A 996 -13.27 -17.29 0.77
CA THR A 996 -13.45 -17.43 -0.69
C THR A 996 -14.30 -16.30 -1.25
N VAL A 997 -15.41 -15.97 -0.57
CA VAL A 997 -16.31 -14.87 -0.98
C VAL A 997 -15.64 -13.50 -0.81
N VAL A 998 -14.86 -13.31 0.26
CA VAL A 998 -14.05 -12.09 0.46
C VAL A 998 -13.03 -11.93 -0.68
N MET A 999 -12.31 -12.97 -1.05
CA MET A 999 -11.33 -12.94 -2.13
C MET A 999 -11.95 -12.66 -3.51
N MET A 1000 -13.14 -13.18 -3.78
CA MET A 1000 -13.92 -12.82 -4.97
C MET A 1000 -14.26 -11.31 -5.02
N MET A 1001 -14.62 -10.72 -3.88
CA MET A 1001 -14.80 -9.27 -3.77
C MET A 1001 -13.47 -8.51 -3.97
N MET A 1002 -12.35 -9.04 -3.46
CA MET A 1002 -11.02 -8.44 -3.65
C MET A 1002 -10.61 -8.36 -5.13
N CYS A 1003 -10.87 -9.39 -5.94
CA CYS A 1003 -10.64 -9.36 -7.39
C CYS A 1003 -11.36 -8.17 -8.06
N THR A 1004 -12.63 -7.96 -7.71
CA THR A 1004 -13.42 -6.84 -8.25
C THR A 1004 -12.93 -5.49 -7.72
N SER A 1005 -12.52 -5.44 -6.45
CA SER A 1005 -11.97 -4.26 -5.77
C SER A 1005 -10.65 -3.80 -6.39
N LEU A 1006 -9.69 -4.71 -6.56
CA LEU A 1006 -8.40 -4.46 -7.21
C LEU A 1006 -8.58 -4.03 -8.66
N TRP A 1007 -9.43 -4.72 -9.43
CA TRP A 1007 -9.73 -4.36 -10.82
C TRP A 1007 -10.30 -2.93 -10.93
N ARG A 1008 -11.21 -2.55 -10.03
CA ARG A 1008 -11.74 -1.18 -9.96
C ARG A 1008 -10.67 -0.17 -9.58
N ALA A 1009 -9.80 -0.49 -8.62
CA ALA A 1009 -8.72 0.38 -8.16
C ALA A 1009 -7.68 0.65 -9.27
N LEU A 1010 -7.35 -0.37 -10.06
CA LEU A 1010 -6.47 -0.28 -11.23
C LEU A 1010 -7.10 0.58 -12.33
N LYS A 1011 -8.37 0.39 -12.67
CA LYS A 1011 -9.09 1.24 -13.65
C LYS A 1011 -9.19 2.71 -13.23
N ILE A 1012 -9.34 2.99 -11.94
CA ILE A 1012 -9.31 4.37 -11.42
C ILE A 1012 -7.91 4.97 -11.54
N GLU A 1013 -6.85 4.19 -11.31
CA GLU A 1013 -5.46 4.64 -11.49
C GLU A 1013 -5.09 4.85 -12.97
N ALA A 1014 -5.55 3.98 -13.86
CA ALA A 1014 -5.39 4.10 -15.31
C ALA A 1014 -6.13 5.31 -15.91
N GLY A 1015 -7.06 5.92 -15.16
CA GLY A 1015 -7.93 6.99 -15.64
C GLY A 1015 -9.07 6.52 -16.55
N GLU A 1016 -9.30 5.20 -16.65
CA GLU A 1016 -10.42 4.62 -17.42
C GLU A 1016 -11.79 4.96 -16.83
N ILE A 1017 -11.87 5.14 -15.51
CA ILE A 1017 -13.10 5.50 -14.82
C ILE A 1017 -12.80 6.51 -13.71
N ALA A 1018 -13.66 7.52 -13.54
CA ALA A 1018 -13.48 8.60 -12.56
C ALA A 1018 -13.42 8.10 -11.09
N PRO A 1019 -12.88 8.87 -10.12
CA PRO A 1019 -13.03 8.57 -8.69
C PRO A 1019 -14.49 8.65 -8.22
N ARG A 1020 -14.85 7.95 -7.14
CA ARG A 1020 -16.25 7.82 -6.68
C ARG A 1020 -16.95 9.17 -6.41
N GLY A 1021 -16.26 10.13 -5.79
CA GLY A 1021 -16.77 11.50 -5.57
C GLY A 1021 -16.90 12.38 -6.83
N GLN A 1022 -16.57 11.85 -8.01
CA GLN A 1022 -16.81 12.50 -9.32
C GLN A 1022 -17.84 11.73 -10.19
N ARG A 1023 -18.40 10.63 -9.68
CA ARG A 1023 -19.44 9.82 -10.34
C ARG A 1023 -20.82 10.16 -9.78
N THR A 1024 -21.84 9.87 -10.57
CA THR A 1024 -23.22 9.68 -10.12
C THR A 1024 -23.35 8.30 -9.48
N ASP A 1025 -23.26 8.23 -8.15
CA ASP A 1025 -23.57 7.05 -7.32
C ASP A 1025 -24.96 7.18 -6.68
N TRP A 1026 -25.46 6.11 -6.07
CA TRP A 1026 -26.69 6.12 -5.28
C TRP A 1026 -26.62 7.10 -4.10
N LYS A 1027 -27.73 7.79 -3.83
CA LYS A 1027 -27.84 8.76 -2.73
C LYS A 1027 -27.62 8.12 -1.35
N MET A 1028 -28.25 6.96 -1.10
CA MET A 1028 -27.94 6.11 0.05
C MET A 1028 -26.96 5.01 -0.39
N PRO A 1029 -25.81 4.82 0.29
CA PRO A 1029 -24.94 3.69 0.02
C PRO A 1029 -25.65 2.38 0.36
N MET A 1030 -25.27 1.29 -0.30
CA MET A 1030 -25.93 -0.02 -0.11
C MET A 1030 -25.95 -0.47 1.36
N TYR A 1031 -24.95 -0.07 2.16
CA TYR A 1031 -24.82 -0.42 3.57
C TYR A 1031 -25.06 0.76 4.54
N GLY A 1032 -25.81 1.78 4.12
CA GLY A 1032 -26.32 2.84 5.01
C GLY A 1032 -27.76 2.59 5.46
N GLY A 1033 -28.36 3.56 6.16
CA GLY A 1033 -29.74 3.46 6.63
C GLY A 1033 -29.81 2.54 7.84
N ILE A 1034 -30.60 1.46 7.80
CA ILE A 1034 -30.72 0.56 8.98
C ILE A 1034 -29.37 -0.05 9.40
N PHE A 1035 -28.44 -0.21 8.44
CA PHE A 1035 -27.08 -0.70 8.68
C PHE A 1035 -26.14 0.33 9.35
N ASP A 1036 -26.61 1.56 9.62
CA ASP A 1036 -25.92 2.49 10.51
C ASP A 1036 -26.24 2.22 12.01
N ALA A 1037 -27.23 1.38 12.33
CA ALA A 1037 -27.57 1.03 13.72
C ALA A 1037 -26.48 0.20 14.45
N PRO A 1038 -25.82 -0.81 13.85
CA PRO A 1038 -24.66 -1.45 14.44
C PRO A 1038 -23.50 -0.47 14.67
N GLU A 1039 -23.32 0.51 13.77
CA GLU A 1039 -22.32 1.57 13.91
C GLU A 1039 -22.64 2.49 15.10
N TYR A 1040 -23.92 2.80 15.34
CA TYR A 1040 -24.37 3.54 16.52
C TYR A 1040 -24.02 2.80 17.83
N LEU A 1041 -24.27 1.50 17.91
CA LEU A 1041 -23.95 0.69 19.09
C LEU A 1041 -22.45 0.56 19.31
N LEU A 1042 -21.70 0.12 18.28
CA LEU A 1042 -20.27 -0.19 18.38
C LEU A 1042 -19.38 1.06 18.49
N SER A 1043 -19.88 2.24 18.09
CA SER A 1043 -19.21 3.53 18.37
C SER A 1043 -19.42 4.04 19.80
N SER A 1044 -20.06 3.25 20.67
CA SER A 1044 -20.52 3.66 22.01
C SER A 1044 -21.43 4.89 21.96
N PHE A 1045 -22.44 4.83 21.08
CA PHE A 1045 -23.48 5.85 20.88
C PHE A 1045 -22.97 7.20 20.35
N ARG A 1046 -21.82 7.22 19.65
CA ARG A 1046 -21.20 8.45 19.11
C ARG A 1046 -21.58 8.77 17.67
N SER A 1047 -21.85 7.76 16.85
CA SER A 1047 -22.33 7.95 15.47
C SER A 1047 -23.78 8.48 15.44
N PRO A 1048 -24.26 9.11 14.35
CA PRO A 1048 -25.66 9.51 14.25
C PRO A 1048 -26.58 8.27 14.16
N LEU A 1049 -27.71 8.32 14.85
CA LEU A 1049 -28.74 7.27 14.81
C LEU A 1049 -29.47 7.32 13.45
N PRO A 1050 -29.73 6.19 12.78
CA PRO A 1050 -30.38 6.21 11.47
C PRO A 1050 -31.78 6.81 11.50
N SER A 1051 -32.14 7.48 10.40
CA SER A 1051 -33.45 8.13 10.24
C SER A 1051 -34.60 7.16 10.45
N MET A 1052 -35.55 7.51 11.32
CA MET A 1052 -36.75 6.69 11.55
C MET A 1052 -37.57 6.45 10.27
N ASN A 1053 -37.53 7.37 9.31
CA ASN A 1053 -38.19 7.21 8.01
C ASN A 1053 -37.51 6.11 7.17
N THR A 1054 -36.17 6.07 7.17
CA THR A 1054 -35.38 5.06 6.45
C THR A 1054 -35.54 3.69 7.12
N CYS A 1055 -35.49 3.61 8.47
CA CYS A 1055 -35.78 2.39 9.22
C CYS A 1055 -37.22 1.87 8.96
N GLY A 1056 -38.22 2.76 8.99
CA GLY A 1056 -39.61 2.41 8.69
C GLY A 1056 -39.80 1.96 7.23
N THR A 1057 -39.05 2.55 6.29
CA THR A 1057 -39.04 2.14 4.88
C THR A 1057 -38.40 0.77 4.70
N PHE A 1058 -37.33 0.46 5.42
CA PHE A 1058 -36.73 -0.89 5.41
C PHE A 1058 -37.69 -1.95 5.96
N VAL A 1059 -38.33 -1.70 7.11
CA VAL A 1059 -39.34 -2.63 7.67
C VAL A 1059 -40.51 -2.83 6.69
N LEU A 1060 -40.98 -1.75 6.05
CA LEU A 1060 -42.03 -1.83 5.04
C LEU A 1060 -41.57 -2.56 3.78
N ALA A 1061 -40.30 -2.44 3.38
CA ALA A 1061 -39.72 -3.17 2.27
C ALA A 1061 -39.55 -4.66 2.55
N THR A 1062 -39.31 -5.05 3.81
CA THR A 1062 -39.26 -6.46 4.24
C THR A 1062 -40.65 -7.09 4.27
N LEU A 1063 -41.65 -6.40 4.83
CA LEU A 1063 -42.99 -6.95 5.06
C LEU A 1063 -43.94 -6.78 3.87
N ALA A 1064 -43.80 -5.69 3.11
CA ALA A 1064 -44.63 -5.35 1.96
C ALA A 1064 -43.80 -4.80 0.77
N PRO A 1065 -42.82 -5.56 0.25
CA PRO A 1065 -41.95 -5.10 -0.83
C PRO A 1065 -42.67 -4.53 -2.07
N PRO A 1066 -43.84 -5.05 -2.53
CA PRO A 1066 -44.54 -4.50 -3.68
C PRO A 1066 -45.04 -3.06 -3.45
N LEU A 1067 -45.35 -2.68 -2.20
CA LEU A 1067 -45.82 -1.33 -1.89
C LEU A 1067 -44.69 -0.30 -1.99
N VAL A 1068 -43.48 -0.67 -1.56
CA VAL A 1068 -42.29 0.19 -1.69
C VAL A 1068 -41.86 0.26 -3.15
N PHE A 1069 -41.84 -0.89 -3.85
CA PHE A 1069 -41.53 -0.95 -5.28
C PHE A 1069 -42.50 -0.09 -6.10
N TRP A 1070 -43.81 -0.19 -5.86
CA TRP A 1070 -44.84 0.63 -6.51
C TRP A 1070 -44.56 2.13 -6.36
N ARG A 1071 -44.22 2.59 -5.15
CA ARG A 1071 -43.93 4.00 -4.87
C ARG A 1071 -42.75 4.48 -5.70
N SER A 1072 -41.67 3.71 -5.73
CA SER A 1072 -40.47 3.99 -6.54
C SER A 1072 -40.79 4.02 -8.05
N MET A 1073 -41.43 2.97 -8.58
CA MET A 1073 -41.76 2.85 -10.01
C MET A 1073 -42.76 3.91 -10.49
N ARG A 1074 -43.78 4.24 -9.68
CA ARG A 1074 -44.77 5.29 -9.98
C ARG A 1074 -44.18 6.69 -9.90
N ALA A 1075 -43.18 6.91 -9.06
CA ALA A 1075 -42.48 8.18 -9.01
C ALA A 1075 -41.55 8.35 -10.23
N MET A 1076 -40.94 7.27 -10.74
CA MET A 1076 -40.23 7.29 -12.03
C MET A 1076 -41.15 7.51 -13.23
N SER A 1077 -42.33 6.88 -13.29
CA SER A 1077 -43.24 6.99 -14.46
C SER A 1077 -43.72 8.41 -14.75
N LYS A 1078 -43.64 9.33 -13.76
CA LYS A 1078 -43.91 10.78 -13.96
C LYS A 1078 -42.92 11.46 -14.91
N TYR A 1079 -41.76 10.86 -15.18
CA TYR A 1079 -40.69 11.42 -15.98
C TYR A 1079 -40.53 10.73 -17.35
N GLU A 1080 -41.27 9.65 -17.61
CA GLU A 1080 -41.29 8.96 -18.89
C GLU A 1080 -42.43 9.48 -19.77
N LYS A 1081 -42.14 9.91 -21.00
CA LYS A 1081 -43.18 10.37 -21.95
C LYS A 1081 -44.11 9.21 -22.32
N GLY A 1082 -45.40 9.35 -21.95
CA GLY A 1082 -46.44 8.35 -22.21
C GLY A 1082 -47.27 8.08 -20.94
N GLU A 1083 -47.99 9.10 -20.47
CA GLU A 1083 -48.54 9.17 -19.09
C GLU A 1083 -49.48 8.01 -18.71
N GLY A 1084 -50.11 7.34 -19.69
CA GLY A 1084 -50.92 6.13 -19.46
C GLY A 1084 -50.13 4.81 -19.51
N THR A 1085 -49.30 4.62 -20.54
CA THR A 1085 -48.69 3.30 -20.85
C THR A 1085 -47.50 2.95 -19.96
N SER A 1086 -46.63 3.90 -19.59
CA SER A 1086 -45.53 3.63 -18.64
C SER A 1086 -46.07 3.30 -17.24
N ALA A 1087 -47.02 4.08 -16.75
CA ALA A 1087 -47.65 3.85 -15.44
C ALA A 1087 -48.37 2.49 -15.37
N PHE A 1088 -49.04 2.07 -16.45
CA PHE A 1088 -49.65 0.74 -16.56
C PHE A 1088 -48.61 -0.38 -16.53
N LEU A 1089 -47.53 -0.27 -17.32
CA LEU A 1089 -46.46 -1.27 -17.37
C LEU A 1089 -45.76 -1.43 -16.02
N HIS A 1090 -45.49 -0.32 -15.32
CA HIS A 1090 -44.94 -0.33 -13.97
C HIS A 1090 -45.91 -0.92 -12.94
N GLY A 1091 -47.22 -0.71 -13.10
CA GLY A 1091 -48.26 -1.35 -12.29
C GLY A 1091 -48.29 -2.86 -12.48
N MET A 1092 -48.22 -3.33 -13.73
CA MET A 1092 -48.13 -4.75 -14.07
C MET A 1092 -46.86 -5.37 -13.48
N LEU A 1093 -45.69 -4.73 -13.65
CA LEU A 1093 -44.41 -5.19 -13.09
C LEU A 1093 -44.47 -5.34 -11.55
N THR A 1094 -45.09 -4.36 -10.88
CA THR A 1094 -45.31 -4.37 -9.43
C THR A 1094 -46.25 -5.50 -9.00
N ALA A 1095 -47.36 -5.70 -9.72
CA ALA A 1095 -48.31 -6.76 -9.41
C ALA A 1095 -47.66 -8.16 -9.55
N THR A 1096 -46.90 -8.38 -10.62
CA THR A 1096 -46.14 -9.63 -10.84
C THR A 1096 -45.10 -9.86 -9.73
N LEU A 1097 -44.34 -8.83 -9.35
CA LEU A 1097 -43.40 -8.89 -8.22
C LEU A 1097 -44.11 -9.26 -6.91
N GLY A 1098 -45.32 -8.73 -6.67
CA GLY A 1098 -46.14 -9.09 -5.51
C GLY A 1098 -46.66 -10.52 -5.52
N VAL A 1099 -47.09 -11.05 -6.68
CA VAL A 1099 -47.50 -12.45 -6.81
C VAL A 1099 -46.34 -13.38 -6.46
N PHE A 1100 -45.14 -13.13 -6.98
CA PHE A 1100 -43.96 -13.97 -6.68
C PHE A 1100 -43.48 -13.85 -5.23
N PHE A 1101 -43.53 -12.67 -4.61
CA PHE A 1101 -43.24 -12.52 -3.18
C PHE A 1101 -44.22 -13.30 -2.30
N MET A 1102 -45.53 -13.17 -2.56
CA MET A 1102 -46.54 -13.92 -1.83
C MET A 1102 -46.41 -15.43 -2.05
N ALA A 1103 -46.09 -15.86 -3.27
CA ALA A 1103 -45.80 -17.27 -3.57
C ALA A 1103 -44.59 -17.79 -2.79
N PHE A 1104 -43.49 -17.02 -2.71
CA PHE A 1104 -42.31 -17.39 -1.90
C PHE A 1104 -42.66 -17.60 -0.42
N VAL A 1105 -43.43 -16.70 0.19
CA VAL A 1105 -43.85 -16.80 1.60
C VAL A 1105 -44.81 -17.97 1.81
N ILE A 1106 -45.85 -18.08 0.99
CA ILE A 1106 -46.87 -19.14 1.12
C ILE A 1106 -46.23 -20.52 0.90
N LEU A 1107 -45.41 -20.69 -0.14
CA LEU A 1107 -44.77 -21.98 -0.43
C LEU A 1107 -43.76 -22.39 0.64
N HIS A 1108 -43.07 -21.46 1.30
CA HIS A 1108 -42.25 -21.79 2.49
C HIS A 1108 -43.09 -22.28 3.67
N ILE A 1109 -44.21 -21.60 3.97
CA ILE A 1109 -45.11 -22.01 5.06
C ILE A 1109 -45.72 -23.39 4.77
N VAL A 1110 -46.22 -23.61 3.55
CA VAL A 1110 -46.79 -24.91 3.13
C VAL A 1110 -45.70 -25.98 3.10
N SER A 1111 -44.49 -25.68 2.59
CA SER A 1111 -43.34 -26.58 2.65
C SER A 1111 -43.05 -27.05 4.07
N TRP A 1112 -43.00 -26.13 5.04
CA TRP A 1112 -42.73 -26.46 6.45
C TRP A 1112 -43.84 -27.34 7.04
N VAL A 1113 -45.11 -27.05 6.74
CA VAL A 1113 -46.26 -27.87 7.16
C VAL A 1113 -46.20 -29.28 6.56
N PHE A 1114 -45.83 -29.43 5.29
CA PHE A 1114 -45.70 -30.74 4.63
C PHE A 1114 -44.45 -31.51 5.08
N GLN A 1115 -43.36 -30.84 5.45
CA GLN A 1115 -42.15 -31.49 5.98
C GLN A 1115 -42.32 -31.98 7.43
N ALA A 1116 -43.32 -31.49 8.17
CA ALA A 1116 -43.66 -32.01 9.50
C ALA A 1116 -44.30 -33.41 9.47
N ASP A 1117 -44.76 -33.88 8.31
CA ASP A 1117 -45.25 -35.24 8.09
C ASP A 1117 -44.26 -36.03 7.21
N ALA A 1118 -43.85 -37.21 7.68
CA ALA A 1118 -42.96 -38.10 6.93
C ALA A 1118 -43.56 -38.52 5.57
N ALA A 1119 -44.89 -38.55 5.43
CA ALA A 1119 -45.56 -38.85 4.17
C ALA A 1119 -45.53 -37.66 3.18
N GLY A 1120 -45.49 -36.41 3.68
CA GLY A 1120 -45.48 -35.18 2.86
C GLY A 1120 -44.10 -34.58 2.61
N ALA A 1121 -43.03 -35.18 3.15
CA ALA A 1121 -41.69 -34.61 3.11
C ALA A 1121 -41.12 -34.43 1.68
N LYS A 1122 -41.55 -35.21 0.69
CA LYS A 1122 -41.12 -35.08 -0.71
C LYS A 1122 -41.79 -33.89 -1.39
N GLU A 1123 -43.09 -33.77 -1.21
CA GLU A 1123 -43.93 -32.67 -1.66
C GLU A 1123 -43.47 -31.36 -1.01
N GLY A 1124 -43.16 -31.39 0.29
CA GLY A 1124 -42.57 -30.29 1.03
C GLY A 1124 -41.21 -29.86 0.46
N LYS A 1125 -40.31 -30.79 0.12
CA LYS A 1125 -39.06 -30.45 -0.58
C LYS A 1125 -39.30 -29.82 -1.96
N ALA A 1126 -40.26 -30.33 -2.74
CA ALA A 1126 -40.60 -29.72 -4.03
C ALA A 1126 -41.15 -28.29 -3.87
N MET A 1127 -42.03 -28.07 -2.89
CA MET A 1127 -42.57 -26.74 -2.55
C MET A 1127 -41.48 -25.77 -2.11
N PHE A 1128 -40.48 -26.21 -1.34
CA PHE A 1128 -39.30 -25.43 -0.99
C PHE A 1128 -38.55 -24.95 -2.25
N CYS A 1129 -38.29 -25.85 -3.22
CA CYS A 1129 -37.66 -25.48 -4.48
C CYS A 1129 -38.50 -24.47 -5.28
N PHE A 1130 -39.81 -24.66 -5.41
CA PHE A 1130 -40.69 -23.69 -6.07
C PHE A 1130 -40.73 -22.33 -5.36
N ALA A 1131 -40.62 -22.31 -4.03
CA ALA A 1131 -40.53 -21.08 -3.27
C ALA A 1131 -39.26 -20.29 -3.61
N TRP A 1132 -38.10 -20.94 -3.70
CA TRP A 1132 -36.85 -20.29 -4.13
C TRP A 1132 -36.87 -19.85 -5.59
N ILE A 1133 -37.52 -20.59 -6.49
CA ILE A 1133 -37.77 -20.14 -7.88
C ILE A 1133 -38.63 -18.86 -7.88
N ALA A 1134 -39.68 -18.80 -7.06
CA ALA A 1134 -40.49 -17.59 -6.89
C ALA A 1134 -39.66 -16.42 -6.33
N TYR A 1135 -38.76 -16.67 -5.36
CA TYR A 1135 -37.84 -15.66 -4.83
C TYR A 1135 -36.87 -15.12 -5.89
N LEU A 1136 -36.21 -16.00 -6.65
CA LEU A 1136 -35.29 -15.60 -7.72
C LEU A 1136 -36.03 -14.83 -8.82
N THR A 1137 -37.28 -15.18 -9.12
CA THR A 1137 -38.13 -14.44 -10.07
C THR A 1137 -38.48 -13.05 -9.51
N PHE A 1138 -38.88 -12.97 -8.24
CA PHE A 1138 -39.12 -11.71 -7.51
C PHE A 1138 -37.88 -10.79 -7.54
N ALA A 1139 -36.70 -11.33 -7.20
CA ALA A 1139 -35.44 -10.60 -7.20
C ALA A 1139 -35.03 -10.17 -8.62
N SER A 1140 -35.30 -10.99 -9.64
CA SER A 1140 -35.05 -10.62 -11.04
C SER A 1140 -35.91 -9.44 -11.50
N ILE A 1141 -37.19 -9.39 -11.09
CA ILE A 1141 -38.09 -8.26 -11.39
C ILE A 1141 -37.65 -6.99 -10.64
N LEU A 1142 -37.22 -7.13 -9.37
CA LEU A 1142 -36.67 -6.02 -8.58
C LEU A 1142 -35.38 -5.47 -9.23
N SER A 1143 -34.48 -6.35 -9.63
CA SER A 1143 -33.25 -6.02 -10.38
C SER A 1143 -33.56 -5.23 -11.65
N LEU A 1144 -34.56 -5.63 -12.44
CA LEU A 1144 -34.99 -4.90 -13.64
C LEU A 1144 -35.47 -3.48 -13.32
N GLY A 1145 -36.28 -3.30 -12.26
CA GLY A 1145 -36.71 -1.97 -11.82
C GLY A 1145 -35.55 -1.10 -11.31
N ARG A 1146 -34.59 -1.70 -10.60
CA ARG A 1146 -33.36 -1.03 -10.16
C ARG A 1146 -32.50 -0.59 -11.35
N HIS A 1147 -32.33 -1.46 -12.35
CA HIS A 1147 -31.60 -1.17 -13.57
C HIS A 1147 -32.23 0.00 -14.36
N GLN A 1148 -33.56 0.02 -14.50
CA GLN A 1148 -34.29 1.13 -15.11
C GLN A 1148 -34.03 2.45 -14.35
N MET A 1149 -34.05 2.42 -13.02
CA MET A 1149 -33.73 3.59 -12.19
C MET A 1149 -32.30 4.08 -12.40
N ARG A 1150 -31.31 3.17 -12.45
CA ARG A 1150 -29.91 3.55 -12.72
C ARG A 1150 -29.76 4.21 -14.09
N ARG A 1151 -30.46 3.71 -15.13
CA ARG A 1151 -30.48 4.35 -16.46
C ARG A 1151 -31.12 5.75 -16.43
N LEU A 1152 -32.20 5.95 -15.68
CA LEU A 1152 -32.89 7.24 -15.57
C LEU A 1152 -32.04 8.31 -14.84
N TYR A 1153 -31.36 7.92 -13.76
CA TYR A 1153 -30.51 8.80 -12.96
C TYR A 1153 -29.04 8.85 -13.41
N ALA A 1154 -28.68 8.11 -14.47
CA ALA A 1154 -27.31 7.92 -14.95
C ALA A 1154 -26.34 7.40 -13.86
N ILE A 1155 -26.79 6.48 -13.02
CA ILE A 1155 -25.98 5.85 -11.96
C ILE A 1155 -25.17 4.70 -12.56
N GLU A 1156 -23.85 4.72 -12.36
CA GLU A 1156 -22.95 3.65 -12.83
C GLU A 1156 -23.27 2.29 -12.16
N GLY A 1157 -22.97 1.20 -12.87
CA GLY A 1157 -23.07 -0.18 -12.34
C GLY A 1157 -23.54 -1.21 -13.38
N SER A 1158 -23.44 -2.48 -13.03
CA SER A 1158 -23.77 -3.62 -13.92
C SER A 1158 -25.12 -4.27 -13.61
N GLY A 1159 -25.68 -5.04 -14.56
CA GLY A 1159 -26.89 -5.82 -14.31
C GLY A 1159 -26.67 -6.93 -13.26
N ILE A 1160 -25.44 -7.43 -13.14
CA ILE A 1160 -25.05 -8.41 -12.11
C ILE A 1160 -25.11 -7.77 -10.72
N GLU A 1161 -24.64 -6.53 -10.56
CA GLU A 1161 -24.77 -5.78 -9.30
C GLU A 1161 -26.23 -5.54 -8.89
N ASP A 1162 -27.15 -5.38 -9.85
CA ASP A 1162 -28.58 -5.26 -9.58
C ASP A 1162 -29.21 -6.59 -9.17
N ILE A 1163 -28.85 -7.69 -9.83
CA ILE A 1163 -29.27 -9.05 -9.45
C ILE A 1163 -28.75 -9.40 -8.05
N CYS A 1164 -27.45 -9.25 -7.78
CA CYS A 1164 -26.87 -9.56 -6.48
C CYS A 1164 -27.47 -8.71 -5.36
N ALA A 1165 -27.65 -7.41 -5.57
CA ALA A 1165 -28.33 -6.54 -4.59
C ALA A 1165 -29.78 -6.99 -4.34
N ALA A 1166 -30.53 -7.34 -5.38
CA ALA A 1166 -31.90 -7.81 -5.25
C ALA A 1166 -32.03 -9.23 -4.66
N VAL A 1167 -31.05 -10.12 -4.88
CA VAL A 1167 -31.05 -11.50 -4.36
C VAL A 1167 -30.61 -11.57 -2.91
N PHE A 1168 -29.59 -10.81 -2.50
CA PHE A 1168 -29.04 -10.90 -1.13
C PHE A 1168 -29.56 -9.81 -0.19
N LEU A 1169 -30.00 -8.67 -0.73
CA LEU A 1169 -30.32 -7.46 0.04
C LEU A 1169 -31.59 -6.76 -0.50
N TYR A 1170 -32.64 -7.52 -0.82
CA TYR A 1170 -33.88 -6.98 -1.40
C TYR A 1170 -34.53 -5.83 -0.60
N PRO A 1171 -34.61 -5.85 0.76
CA PRO A 1171 -35.29 -4.77 1.49
C PRO A 1171 -34.49 -3.48 1.42
N GLN A 1172 -33.17 -3.61 1.48
CA GLN A 1172 -32.22 -2.52 1.36
C GLN A 1172 -32.19 -1.93 -0.06
N THR A 1173 -32.26 -2.80 -1.08
CA THR A 1173 -32.39 -2.39 -2.48
C THR A 1173 -33.63 -1.51 -2.69
N LEU A 1174 -34.77 -1.94 -2.15
CA LEU A 1174 -36.02 -1.17 -2.21
C LEU A 1174 -35.93 0.14 -1.43
N CYS A 1175 -35.30 0.14 -0.25
CA CYS A 1175 -35.06 1.35 0.53
C CYS A 1175 -34.16 2.35 -0.21
N GLN A 1176 -33.07 1.87 -0.83
CA GLN A 1176 -32.16 2.68 -1.65
C GLN A 1176 -32.86 3.27 -2.88
N MET A 1177 -33.71 2.49 -3.56
CA MET A 1177 -34.52 2.98 -4.67
C MET A 1177 -35.54 4.04 -4.23
N MET A 1178 -36.17 3.87 -3.06
CA MET A 1178 -37.14 4.83 -2.53
C MET A 1178 -36.45 6.16 -2.18
N GLU A 1179 -35.33 6.10 -1.45
CA GLU A 1179 -34.56 7.27 -0.99
C GLU A 1179 -34.01 8.09 -2.18
N GLN A 1180 -33.53 7.40 -3.23
CA GLN A 1180 -33.06 8.02 -4.47
C GLN A 1180 -34.14 8.90 -5.13
N VAL A 1181 -35.40 8.45 -5.13
CA VAL A 1181 -36.50 9.16 -5.80
C VAL A 1181 -37.19 10.18 -4.89
N SER A 1182 -37.12 10.04 -3.56
CA SER A 1182 -37.61 11.06 -2.62
C SER A 1182 -36.69 12.28 -2.55
N GLU A 1183 -35.37 12.10 -2.57
CA GLU A 1183 -34.43 13.21 -2.38
C GLU A 1183 -33.88 13.82 -3.69
N VAL A 1184 -33.79 13.06 -4.78
CA VAL A 1184 -33.13 13.51 -6.02
C VAL A 1184 -34.14 13.71 -7.16
N PRO A 1185 -34.40 14.96 -7.60
CA PRO A 1185 -35.21 15.21 -8.80
C PRO A 1185 -34.44 14.86 -10.08
N VAL A 1186 -35.14 14.26 -11.06
CA VAL A 1186 -34.54 13.80 -12.32
C VAL A 1186 -33.88 14.95 -13.11
N PRO A 1187 -32.60 14.83 -13.54
CA PRO A 1187 -31.90 15.92 -14.23
C PRO A 1187 -32.48 16.29 -15.60
N LYS A 1188 -32.84 17.57 -15.80
CA LYS A 1188 -33.44 18.10 -17.05
C LYS A 1188 -32.60 17.88 -18.32
N GLN A 1189 -31.28 17.70 -18.21
CA GLN A 1189 -30.41 17.45 -19.37
C GLN A 1189 -30.41 15.98 -19.83
N VAL A 1190 -30.51 15.02 -18.89
CA VAL A 1190 -30.63 13.59 -19.22
C VAL A 1190 -31.95 13.33 -19.92
N TYR A 1191 -33.03 13.95 -19.41
CA TYR A 1191 -34.36 13.97 -20.04
C TYR A 1191 -34.34 14.44 -21.50
N LYS A 1192 -33.45 15.39 -21.86
CA LYS A 1192 -33.31 15.86 -23.24
C LYS A 1192 -32.51 14.88 -24.11
N LYS A 1193 -31.36 14.40 -23.64
CA LYS A 1193 -30.54 13.40 -24.36
C LYS A 1193 -31.30 12.09 -24.64
N ALA A 1194 -32.14 11.66 -23.70
CA ALA A 1194 -33.00 10.48 -23.86
C ALA A 1194 -34.17 10.71 -24.83
N GLN A 1195 -34.61 11.96 -25.03
CA GLN A 1195 -35.54 12.31 -26.10
C GLN A 1195 -34.84 12.31 -27.45
N ASP A 1196 -33.69 12.98 -27.55
CA ASP A 1196 -32.90 13.10 -28.78
C ASP A 1196 -32.53 11.71 -29.35
N ALA A 1197 -32.14 10.77 -28.48
CA ALA A 1197 -31.86 9.37 -28.85
C ALA A 1197 -33.11 8.60 -29.33
N LYS A 1198 -34.27 8.79 -28.70
CA LYS A 1198 -35.53 8.14 -29.13
C LYS A 1198 -36.09 8.70 -30.45
N THR A 1199 -35.79 9.95 -30.80
CA THR A 1199 -36.07 10.46 -32.16
C THR A 1199 -35.16 9.83 -33.21
N ALA A 1200 -33.90 9.54 -32.88
CA ALA A 1200 -32.98 8.89 -33.81
C ALA A 1200 -33.33 7.41 -34.11
N GLU A 1201 -33.97 6.69 -33.18
CA GLU A 1201 -34.48 5.32 -33.41
C GLU A 1201 -35.82 5.25 -34.19
N VAL A 1202 -36.41 6.40 -34.57
CA VAL A 1202 -37.65 6.46 -35.38
C VAL A 1202 -37.39 6.93 -36.82
N ASP A 1203 -36.21 7.51 -37.07
CA ASP A 1203 -35.73 7.93 -38.40
C ASP A 1203 -34.71 6.93 -39.01
N ILE A 1204 -34.62 5.70 -38.48
CA ILE A 1204 -33.83 4.55 -39.00
C ILE A 1204 -34.76 3.35 -39.17
#